data_AF-A0A7V8SJC5-F1
#
_entry.id   AF-A0A7V8SJC5-F1
#
_cell.length_a   1.000
_cell.length_b   1.000
_cell.length_c   1.000
_cell.angle_alpha   90.00
_cell.angle_beta   90.00
_cell.angle_gamma   90.00
#
_symmetry.space_group_name_H-M   'P 1'
#
loop_
_entity.id
_entity.type
_entity.pdbx_description
1 polymer ?
#
loop_
_entity_poly.entity_id
_entity_poly.type
_entity_poly.pdbx_seq_one_letter_code
_entity_poly.pdbx_strand_id
1 'polypeptide(L)'
;MIKKEWQAIRKNKFFIVIIVALATIPALYNLIFLSSMWDPYGKISDLPVAVVNEDKSATINGKTVNLGDDLVDELGKSRDLDYHFVSNRTAQKGLKDDKYYMQITIPSDFSKNAGSLVSNDPTDAVIHYQTSVGHNFIASKMSESAMEKLKEKVSENITKTYTKTIFENLTTLSDGVTKAADGSDQLVNGSGELKSGANQIATNLDKLSSSSLTFKDGAETLNVGLGQYTAGVTTLSNGANDLSQAVTKYTNGATQVAEGNSKLNAASGQLSEKLNDIDQLVKGSSDLSNGLSELSKGMTLAPDVQANIAALQEQLSPLNEGIQAYNQSVQNSAIPESLTQDLINIGATLQKMQADQATKLTTLKETDAYKGASEVDKQTLEGLITIDKNEFNLLSTAANDLQTQLTALKAAQDVNKATIAKIAGGSNIALPGAHQAIAQLSTGLTTAKNAVDTQILPGAQQISAGTALLKNQLTAGVSQFSTATAQLNTGAQNLVSNNAQLTAGAAKLATGANQLNQNSAKLLEGSGQLATGAGQISNGSTQLATGANTLTTGIGTLQNGASTLATGLGEAKTKLATNQTKQTNAEKIAKPLKLTHTDKDNSPENGVGMAPYMMSVALFVGAVATNMIISGTLSGEKAKHRRDYLLGRLAVNGVIAVGEGILVYLAVHVLGLSANHEFAMFGFTILVAFTFMFIVTFFNTWLGKPGAFLMLILLLLQLAASAGTYPLALTSTFFQKINPWMPMTYAVTGFRQVISLTGQIGQETGILLVLSIISLVLLALVGNKKAKS
;
A
#
# COMPACT_ATOMS: atom_id res chain seq x y z
N MET A 1 -67.08 -122.15 49.86
CA MET A 1 -65.67 -122.16 49.40
C MET A 1 -64.97 -120.84 49.75
N ILE A 2 -65.45 -119.69 49.25
CA ILE A 2 -64.86 -118.34 49.50
C ILE A 2 -64.62 -118.03 50.99
N LYS A 3 -65.59 -118.28 51.86
CA LYS A 3 -65.44 -118.03 53.32
C LYS A 3 -64.33 -118.88 53.96
N LYS A 4 -64.08 -120.09 53.44
CA LYS A 4 -62.99 -120.98 53.89
C LYS A 4 -61.62 -120.50 53.40
N GLU A 5 -61.52 -119.99 52.17
CA GLU A 5 -60.30 -119.36 51.63
C GLU A 5 -59.89 -118.13 52.45
N TRP A 6 -60.84 -117.23 52.75
CA TRP A 6 -60.57 -116.06 53.59
C TRP A 6 -60.17 -116.42 55.03
N GLN A 7 -60.75 -117.49 55.60
CA GLN A 7 -60.32 -118.01 56.90
C GLN A 7 -58.92 -118.62 56.85
N ALA A 8 -58.56 -119.32 55.76
CA ALA A 8 -57.22 -119.88 55.55
C ALA A 8 -56.16 -118.78 55.42
N ILE A 9 -56.45 -117.72 54.66
CA ILE A 9 -55.61 -116.53 54.56
C ILE A 9 -55.45 -115.86 55.94
N ARG A 10 -56.54 -115.65 56.68
CA ARG A 10 -56.50 -114.94 57.98
C ARG A 10 -55.82 -115.74 59.10
N LYS A 11 -55.93 -117.07 59.11
CA LYS A 11 -55.26 -117.94 60.11
C LYS A 11 -53.76 -118.10 59.85
N ASN A 12 -53.31 -118.10 58.59
CA ASN A 12 -51.91 -118.30 58.26
C ASN A 12 -51.24 -116.97 57.90
N LYS A 13 -50.50 -116.39 58.87
CA LYS A 13 -49.75 -115.13 58.69
C LYS A 13 -48.83 -115.16 57.45
N PHE A 14 -48.35 -116.34 57.03
CA PHE A 14 -47.53 -116.49 55.83
C PHE A 14 -48.28 -116.22 54.52
N PHE A 15 -49.56 -116.61 54.40
CA PHE A 15 -50.36 -116.31 53.21
C PHE A 15 -50.68 -114.82 53.08
N ILE A 16 -50.88 -114.12 54.20
CA ILE A 16 -51.05 -112.66 54.19
C ILE A 16 -49.78 -111.99 53.67
N VAL A 17 -48.59 -112.42 54.14
CA VAL A 17 -47.31 -111.90 53.65
C VAL A 17 -47.13 -112.16 52.15
N ILE A 18 -47.47 -113.35 51.65
CA ILE A 18 -47.39 -113.67 50.21
C ILE A 18 -48.35 -112.79 49.39
N ILE A 19 -49.59 -112.61 49.82
CA ILE A 19 -50.57 -111.80 49.09
C ILE A 19 -50.15 -110.33 49.06
N VAL A 20 -49.68 -109.77 50.19
CA VAL A 20 -49.14 -108.41 50.24
C VAL A 20 -47.90 -108.28 49.35
N ALA A 21 -46.96 -109.22 49.43
CA ALA A 21 -45.76 -109.21 48.59
C ALA A 21 -46.11 -109.26 47.09
N LEU A 22 -47.01 -110.16 46.67
CA LEU A 22 -47.47 -110.24 45.27
C LEU A 22 -48.22 -108.97 44.84
N ALA A 23 -49.06 -108.41 45.70
CA ALA A 23 -49.77 -107.16 45.43
C ALA A 23 -48.84 -105.93 45.35
N THR A 24 -47.65 -105.98 45.97
CA THR A 24 -46.65 -104.91 45.85
C THR A 24 -45.84 -104.94 44.57
N ILE A 25 -45.86 -106.02 43.77
CA ILE A 25 -45.07 -106.08 42.52
C ILE A 25 -45.42 -104.95 41.56
N PRO A 26 -46.70 -104.68 41.21
CA PRO A 26 -47.03 -103.58 40.31
C PRO A 26 -46.64 -102.21 40.88
N ALA A 27 -46.72 -102.03 42.21
CA ALA A 27 -46.31 -100.80 42.89
C ALA A 27 -44.78 -100.61 42.85
N LEU A 28 -44.00 -101.68 43.06
CA LEU A 28 -42.54 -101.66 42.93
C LEU A 28 -42.11 -101.41 41.49
N TYR A 29 -42.80 -101.99 40.50
CA TYR A 29 -42.57 -101.69 39.08
C TYR A 29 -42.75 -100.19 38.82
N ASN A 30 -43.90 -99.62 39.20
CA ASN A 30 -44.16 -98.19 38.98
C ASN A 30 -43.16 -97.32 39.73
N LEU A 31 -42.89 -97.59 41.02
CA LEU A 31 -41.97 -96.76 41.81
C LEU A 31 -40.55 -96.79 41.22
N ILE A 32 -39.99 -97.97 40.93
CA ILE A 32 -38.62 -98.12 40.45
C ILE A 32 -38.50 -97.61 39.01
N PHE A 33 -39.43 -97.99 38.13
CA PHE A 33 -39.38 -97.61 36.71
C PHE A 33 -39.67 -96.12 36.51
N LEU A 34 -40.76 -95.56 37.07
CA LEU A 34 -41.02 -94.12 36.93
C LEU A 34 -39.96 -93.27 37.63
N SER A 35 -39.47 -93.64 38.81
CA SER A 35 -38.43 -92.82 39.48
C SER A 35 -37.12 -92.77 38.69
N SER A 36 -36.84 -93.80 37.87
CA SER A 36 -35.69 -93.81 36.97
C SER A 36 -35.89 -92.96 35.70
N MET A 37 -37.14 -92.63 35.35
CA MET A 37 -37.51 -91.92 34.12
C MET A 37 -38.33 -90.63 34.39
N TRP A 38 -38.36 -90.11 35.63
CA TRP A 38 -39.29 -89.06 36.05
C TRP A 38 -39.08 -87.72 35.34
N ASP A 39 -37.83 -87.29 35.20
CA ASP A 39 -37.49 -86.03 34.53
C ASP A 39 -36.09 -86.05 33.87
N PRO A 40 -35.85 -86.93 32.89
CA PRO A 40 -34.56 -86.99 32.20
C PRO A 40 -34.30 -85.73 31.34
N TYR A 41 -35.36 -85.04 30.89
CA TYR A 41 -35.23 -83.84 30.05
C TYR A 41 -34.93 -82.58 30.87
N GLY A 42 -35.55 -82.40 32.05
CA GLY A 42 -35.19 -81.33 32.99
C GLY A 42 -33.82 -81.53 33.63
N LYS A 43 -33.26 -82.74 33.50
CA LYS A 43 -31.91 -83.11 33.92
C LYS A 43 -30.86 -83.05 32.81
N ILE A 44 -31.20 -82.56 31.62
CA ILE A 44 -30.26 -82.47 30.50
C ILE A 44 -29.01 -81.63 30.81
N SER A 45 -29.12 -80.69 31.76
CA SER A 45 -27.99 -79.92 32.28
C SER A 45 -26.93 -80.78 32.97
N ASP A 46 -27.26 -82.02 33.34
CA ASP A 46 -26.38 -82.99 33.98
C ASP A 46 -25.75 -83.93 32.93
N LEU A 47 -26.03 -83.73 31.62
CA LEU A 47 -25.45 -84.51 30.52
C LEU A 47 -24.04 -84.00 30.20
N PRO A 48 -22.98 -84.80 30.42
CA PRO A 48 -21.61 -84.35 30.26
C PRO A 48 -21.22 -84.26 28.78
N VAL A 49 -20.73 -83.09 28.39
CA VAL A 49 -20.33 -82.74 27.03
C VAL A 49 -18.93 -82.12 27.03
N ALA A 50 -18.04 -82.61 26.18
CA ALA A 50 -16.72 -82.02 26.02
C ALA A 50 -16.75 -80.85 25.04
N VAL A 51 -16.11 -79.73 25.40
CA VAL A 51 -15.91 -78.58 24.50
C VAL A 51 -14.42 -78.41 24.24
N VAL A 52 -14.06 -78.34 22.96
CA VAL A 52 -12.70 -78.16 22.46
C VAL A 52 -12.67 -76.84 21.71
N ASN A 53 -11.89 -75.87 22.19
CA ASN A 53 -11.66 -74.62 21.49
C ASN A 53 -10.28 -74.63 20.84
N GLU A 54 -10.23 -74.68 19.52
CA GLU A 54 -9.01 -74.53 18.72
C GLU A 54 -8.92 -73.17 18.02
N ASP A 55 -9.91 -72.29 18.23
CA ASP A 55 -10.05 -70.98 17.58
C ASP A 55 -8.86 -70.04 17.83
N LYS A 56 -8.62 -69.14 16.87
CA LYS A 56 -7.63 -68.07 16.98
C LYS A 56 -8.28 -66.72 16.76
N SER A 57 -7.84 -65.74 17.52
CA SER A 57 -8.21 -64.34 17.31
C SER A 57 -7.98 -63.89 15.87
N ALA A 58 -8.89 -63.07 15.34
CA ALA A 58 -8.79 -62.50 14.00
C ALA A 58 -8.88 -60.97 14.07
N THR A 59 -8.24 -60.27 13.12
CA THR A 59 -8.35 -58.81 13.02
C THR A 59 -9.21 -58.45 11.81
N ILE A 60 -10.33 -57.76 12.05
CA ILE A 60 -11.27 -57.32 11.01
C ILE A 60 -11.53 -55.83 11.21
N ASN A 61 -11.33 -55.05 10.15
CA ASN A 61 -11.49 -53.58 10.17
C ASN A 61 -10.72 -52.90 11.32
N GLY A 62 -9.51 -53.37 11.62
CA GLY A 62 -8.63 -52.81 12.66
C GLY A 62 -9.01 -53.17 14.10
N LYS A 63 -10.05 -53.99 14.31
CA LYS A 63 -10.46 -54.50 15.64
C LYS A 63 -10.17 -55.99 15.75
N THR A 64 -9.67 -56.41 16.91
CA THR A 64 -9.47 -57.83 17.25
C THR A 64 -10.81 -58.47 17.61
N VAL A 65 -11.08 -59.64 17.05
CA VAL A 65 -12.32 -60.43 17.16
C VAL A 65 -11.95 -61.81 17.71
N ASN A 66 -12.53 -62.17 18.86
CA ASN A 66 -12.23 -63.40 19.63
C ASN A 66 -13.51 -64.22 19.91
N LEU A 67 -14.29 -64.48 18.86
CA LEU A 67 -15.61 -65.10 18.98
C LEU A 67 -15.59 -66.53 19.53
N GLY A 68 -14.50 -67.29 19.33
CA GLY A 68 -14.37 -68.63 19.91
C GLY A 68 -14.20 -68.60 21.42
N ASP A 69 -13.38 -67.69 21.94
CA ASP A 69 -13.22 -67.48 23.38
C ASP A 69 -14.52 -66.93 24.00
N ASP A 70 -15.17 -65.98 23.33
CA ASP A 70 -16.48 -65.44 23.75
C ASP A 70 -17.55 -66.56 23.82
N LEU A 71 -17.53 -67.49 22.86
CA LEU A 71 -18.43 -68.64 22.82
C LEU A 71 -18.12 -69.63 23.97
N VAL A 72 -16.86 -69.91 24.25
CA VAL A 72 -16.44 -70.74 25.40
C VAL A 72 -16.91 -70.13 26.71
N ASP A 73 -16.72 -68.83 26.90
CA ASP A 73 -17.15 -68.11 28.09
C ASP A 73 -18.68 -68.15 28.28
N GLU A 74 -19.44 -68.02 27.19
CA GLU A 74 -20.91 -68.10 27.21
C GLU A 74 -21.40 -69.52 27.49
N LEU A 75 -20.76 -70.54 26.90
CA LEU A 75 -21.02 -71.95 27.20
C LEU A 75 -20.70 -72.28 28.67
N GLY A 76 -19.64 -71.71 29.22
CA GLY A 76 -19.26 -71.93 30.62
C GLY A 76 -20.22 -71.29 31.63
N LYS A 77 -20.93 -70.23 31.23
CA LYS A 77 -21.99 -69.59 32.02
C LYS A 77 -23.36 -70.25 31.84
N SER A 78 -23.53 -71.00 30.74
CA SER A 78 -24.76 -71.72 30.43
C SER A 78 -25.00 -72.88 31.41
N ARG A 79 -26.28 -73.16 31.67
CA ARG A 79 -26.75 -74.35 32.39
C ARG A 79 -27.52 -75.30 31.49
N ASP A 80 -27.32 -75.20 30.17
CA ASP A 80 -28.08 -75.97 29.18
C ASP A 80 -27.58 -77.42 29.07
N LEU A 81 -26.28 -77.64 29.30
CA LEU A 81 -25.60 -78.95 29.36
C LEU A 81 -24.46 -78.86 30.40
N ASP A 82 -23.91 -80.00 30.82
CA ASP A 82 -22.72 -80.04 31.67
C ASP A 82 -21.48 -79.93 30.76
N TYR A 83 -21.02 -78.70 30.50
CA TYR A 83 -19.90 -78.43 29.60
C TYR A 83 -18.54 -78.62 30.30
N HIS A 84 -17.69 -79.45 29.71
CA HIS A 84 -16.32 -79.72 30.14
C HIS A 84 -15.33 -79.23 29.10
N PHE A 85 -14.64 -78.13 29.38
CA PHE A 85 -13.62 -77.57 28.48
C PHE A 85 -12.34 -78.38 28.59
N VAL A 86 -12.01 -79.14 27.54
CA VAL A 86 -10.91 -80.10 27.56
C VAL A 86 -10.17 -80.13 26.23
N SER A 87 -8.97 -80.71 26.22
CA SER A 87 -8.24 -80.94 24.96
C SER A 87 -9.00 -81.92 24.05
N ASN A 88 -8.82 -81.82 22.73
CA ASN A 88 -9.39 -82.76 21.75
C ASN A 88 -9.09 -84.22 22.10
N ARG A 89 -7.87 -84.50 22.58
CA ARG A 89 -7.45 -85.84 23.03
C ARG A 89 -8.29 -86.35 24.22
N THR A 90 -8.57 -85.48 25.18
CA THR A 90 -9.39 -85.79 26.35
C THR A 90 -10.86 -85.97 25.96
N ALA A 91 -11.36 -85.13 25.06
CA ALA A 91 -12.73 -85.20 24.54
C ALA A 91 -12.99 -86.54 23.82
N GLN A 92 -12.12 -86.90 22.87
CA GLN A 92 -12.22 -88.17 22.13
C GLN A 92 -12.11 -89.40 23.04
N LYS A 93 -11.19 -89.36 24.03
CA LYS A 93 -11.08 -90.43 25.02
C LYS A 93 -12.36 -90.54 25.86
N GLY A 94 -12.90 -89.40 26.32
CA GLY A 94 -14.12 -89.41 27.13
C GLY A 94 -15.37 -89.83 26.37
N LEU A 95 -15.47 -89.56 25.06
CA LEU A 95 -16.51 -90.14 24.19
C LEU A 95 -16.40 -91.65 24.08
N LYS A 96 -15.17 -92.18 24.04
CA LYS A 96 -14.92 -93.63 23.95
C LYS A 96 -15.19 -94.35 25.27
N ASP A 97 -14.89 -93.72 26.40
CA ASP A 97 -14.97 -94.30 27.74
C ASP A 97 -16.33 -94.03 28.43
N ASP A 98 -17.41 -93.74 27.68
CA ASP A 98 -18.75 -93.44 28.23
C ASP A 98 -18.82 -92.20 29.17
N LYS A 99 -17.78 -91.36 29.18
CA LYS A 99 -17.67 -90.19 30.06
C LYS A 99 -18.37 -88.97 29.48
N TYR A 100 -18.32 -88.80 28.16
CA TYR A 100 -18.98 -87.71 27.44
C TYR A 100 -19.94 -88.31 26.42
N TYR A 101 -21.09 -87.66 26.20
CA TYR A 101 -22.07 -88.08 25.19
C TYR A 101 -21.99 -87.24 23.91
N MET A 102 -21.29 -86.11 23.97
CA MET A 102 -21.02 -85.24 22.83
C MET A 102 -19.67 -84.53 23.00
N GLN A 103 -18.99 -84.27 21.90
CA GLN A 103 -17.86 -83.36 21.77
C GLN A 103 -18.25 -82.20 20.84
N ILE A 104 -18.07 -80.96 21.29
CA ILE A 104 -18.17 -79.74 20.47
C ILE A 104 -16.76 -79.26 20.17
N THR A 105 -16.46 -78.94 18.91
CA THR A 105 -15.15 -78.44 18.47
C THR A 105 -15.33 -77.13 17.72
N ILE A 106 -14.75 -76.06 18.27
CA ILE A 106 -14.64 -74.75 17.63
C ILE A 106 -13.32 -74.74 16.85
N PRO A 107 -13.34 -74.66 15.51
CA PRO A 107 -12.14 -74.76 14.69
C PRO A 107 -11.29 -73.49 14.73
N SER A 108 -10.03 -73.61 14.32
CA SER A 108 -9.02 -72.53 14.38
C SER A 108 -9.31 -71.27 13.57
N ASP A 109 -10.27 -71.32 12.65
CA ASP A 109 -10.67 -70.24 11.75
C ASP A 109 -12.06 -69.67 12.08
N PHE A 110 -12.66 -70.07 13.20
CA PHE A 110 -14.02 -69.67 13.59
C PHE A 110 -14.17 -68.14 13.71
N SER A 111 -13.32 -67.46 14.48
CA SER A 111 -13.35 -66.00 14.64
C SER A 111 -13.11 -65.26 13.32
N LYS A 112 -12.21 -65.78 12.48
CA LYS A 112 -11.91 -65.21 11.16
C LYS A 112 -13.11 -65.30 10.23
N ASN A 113 -13.74 -66.47 10.14
CA ASN A 113 -14.86 -66.71 9.23
C ASN A 113 -16.12 -65.99 9.72
N ALA A 114 -16.47 -66.11 11.01
CA ALA A 114 -17.63 -65.43 11.58
C ALA A 114 -17.51 -63.90 11.46
N GLY A 115 -16.31 -63.35 11.66
CA GLY A 115 -16.07 -61.93 11.51
C GLY A 115 -15.91 -61.46 10.05
N SER A 116 -15.67 -62.36 9.09
CA SER A 116 -15.66 -62.02 7.65
C SER A 116 -17.03 -61.58 7.12
N LEU A 117 -18.11 -61.81 7.88
CA LEU A 117 -19.47 -61.46 7.48
C LEU A 117 -19.67 -59.96 7.22
N VAL A 118 -18.87 -59.09 7.85
CA VAL A 118 -18.85 -57.63 7.61
C VAL A 118 -17.91 -57.20 6.46
N SER A 119 -17.30 -58.14 5.76
CA SER A 119 -16.41 -57.88 4.62
C SER A 119 -17.14 -58.04 3.27
N ASN A 120 -16.45 -57.72 2.18
CA ASN A 120 -16.99 -57.85 0.83
C ASN A 120 -17.14 -59.32 0.36
N ASP A 121 -16.51 -60.28 1.05
CA ASP A 121 -16.57 -61.71 0.72
C ASP A 121 -16.85 -62.58 1.98
N PRO A 122 -18.13 -62.68 2.40
CA PRO A 122 -18.51 -63.38 3.62
C PRO A 122 -18.31 -64.90 3.50
N THR A 123 -17.57 -65.48 4.44
CA THR A 123 -17.35 -66.92 4.59
C THR A 123 -18.14 -67.49 5.77
N ASP A 124 -18.65 -68.72 5.67
CA ASP A 124 -19.47 -69.33 6.72
C ASP A 124 -18.64 -69.71 7.95
N ALA A 125 -19.15 -69.42 9.15
CA ALA A 125 -18.59 -69.97 10.38
C ALA A 125 -19.11 -71.40 10.58
N VAL A 126 -18.24 -72.33 11.01
CA VAL A 126 -18.60 -73.73 11.22
C VAL A 126 -18.26 -74.15 12.64
N ILE A 127 -19.19 -74.83 13.32
CA ILE A 127 -18.91 -75.57 14.56
C ILE A 127 -19.06 -77.05 14.27
N HIS A 128 -18.06 -77.83 14.65
CA HIS A 128 -18.08 -79.28 14.52
C HIS A 128 -18.61 -79.90 15.81
N TYR A 129 -19.44 -80.92 15.72
CA TYR A 129 -19.80 -81.71 16.88
C TYR A 129 -19.86 -83.20 16.56
N GLN A 130 -19.48 -84.00 17.55
CA GLN A 130 -19.47 -85.46 17.47
C GLN A 130 -20.33 -86.03 18.59
N THR A 131 -21.23 -86.95 18.27
CA THR A 131 -22.01 -87.73 19.24
C THR A 131 -21.52 -89.18 19.30
N SER A 132 -22.09 -89.96 20.21
CA SER A 132 -21.85 -91.40 20.30
C SER A 132 -23.17 -92.15 20.48
N VAL A 133 -23.85 -92.43 19.36
CA VAL A 133 -25.16 -93.12 19.36
C VAL A 133 -25.07 -94.54 19.93
N GLY A 134 -23.94 -95.22 19.74
CA GLY A 134 -23.76 -96.61 20.17
C GLY A 134 -23.68 -96.78 21.70
N HIS A 135 -23.24 -95.74 22.39
CA HIS A 135 -23.19 -95.72 23.86
C HIS A 135 -24.56 -95.40 24.46
N ASN A 136 -25.28 -94.41 23.92
CA ASN A 136 -26.68 -94.19 24.26
C ASN A 136 -27.42 -93.36 23.18
N PHE A 137 -28.43 -93.97 22.56
CA PHE A 137 -29.21 -93.36 21.47
C PHE A 137 -29.96 -92.09 21.90
N ILE A 138 -30.60 -92.12 23.07
CA ILE A 138 -31.39 -90.98 23.58
C ILE A 138 -30.48 -89.80 23.91
N ALA A 139 -29.30 -90.04 24.48
CA ALA A 139 -28.28 -89.03 24.73
C ALA A 139 -27.83 -88.34 23.44
N SER A 140 -27.62 -89.12 22.38
CA SER A 140 -27.22 -88.57 21.08
C SER A 140 -28.30 -87.65 20.52
N LYS A 141 -29.57 -88.06 20.56
CA LYS A 141 -30.67 -87.21 20.08
C LYS A 141 -30.92 -85.97 20.94
N MET A 142 -30.74 -86.09 22.26
CA MET A 142 -30.73 -84.93 23.15
C MET A 142 -29.58 -83.97 22.83
N SER A 143 -28.40 -84.51 22.53
CA SER A 143 -27.21 -83.74 22.16
C SER A 143 -27.35 -83.04 20.80
N GLU A 144 -27.89 -83.72 19.78
CA GLU A 144 -28.23 -83.12 18.48
C GLU A 144 -29.21 -81.95 18.64
N SER A 145 -30.27 -82.12 19.44
CA SER A 145 -31.25 -81.05 19.73
C SER A 145 -30.62 -79.87 20.47
N ALA A 146 -29.72 -80.14 21.42
CA ALA A 146 -28.98 -79.10 22.14
C ALA A 146 -28.04 -78.32 21.19
N MET A 147 -27.42 -78.98 20.20
CA MET A 147 -26.57 -78.33 19.21
C MET A 147 -27.33 -77.42 18.25
N GLU A 148 -28.52 -77.81 17.80
CA GLU A 148 -29.35 -76.92 16.98
C GLU A 148 -29.79 -75.67 17.78
N LYS A 149 -30.15 -75.82 19.06
CA LYS A 149 -30.42 -74.65 19.93
C LYS A 149 -29.19 -73.77 20.15
N LEU A 150 -28.01 -74.37 20.33
CA LEU A 150 -26.75 -73.63 20.44
C LEU A 150 -26.49 -72.84 19.15
N LYS A 151 -26.71 -73.45 17.99
CA LYS A 151 -26.55 -72.79 16.69
C LYS A 151 -27.49 -71.61 16.52
N GLU A 152 -28.75 -71.74 16.93
CA GLU A 152 -29.70 -70.62 16.92
C GLU A 152 -29.20 -69.45 17.79
N LYS A 153 -28.79 -69.73 19.03
CA LYS A 153 -28.31 -68.72 19.98
C LYS A 153 -27.03 -68.01 19.50
N VAL A 154 -26.09 -68.76 18.92
CA VAL A 154 -24.85 -68.21 18.33
C VAL A 154 -25.17 -67.40 17.07
N SER A 155 -26.09 -67.87 16.22
CA SER A 155 -26.51 -67.16 15.01
C SER A 155 -27.18 -65.83 15.33
N GLU A 156 -28.04 -65.77 16.36
CA GLU A 156 -28.67 -64.54 16.83
C GLU A 156 -27.62 -63.51 17.27
N ASN A 157 -26.62 -63.95 18.03
CA ASN A 157 -25.57 -63.07 18.54
C ASN A 157 -24.67 -62.50 17.42
N ILE A 158 -24.32 -63.34 16.43
CA ILE A 158 -23.58 -62.90 15.22
C ILE A 158 -24.42 -61.89 14.41
N THR A 159 -25.71 -62.17 14.18
CA THR A 159 -26.62 -61.32 13.40
C THR A 159 -26.83 -59.95 14.04
N LYS A 160 -26.97 -59.91 15.37
CA LYS A 160 -27.12 -58.67 16.15
C LYS A 160 -25.88 -57.77 16.04
N THR A 161 -24.69 -58.37 16.16
CA THR A 161 -23.41 -57.66 16.05
C THR A 161 -23.19 -57.09 14.65
N TYR A 162 -23.55 -57.85 13.61
CA TYR A 162 -23.50 -57.40 12.22
C TYR A 162 -24.43 -56.22 11.94
N THR A 163 -25.70 -56.34 12.34
CA THR A 163 -26.73 -55.33 12.09
C THR A 163 -26.35 -54.00 12.72
N LYS A 164 -25.86 -54.02 13.97
CA LYS A 164 -25.37 -52.83 14.68
C LYS A 164 -24.24 -52.12 13.91
N THR A 165 -23.27 -52.87 13.40
CA THR A 165 -22.11 -52.31 12.69
C THR A 165 -22.49 -51.64 11.36
N ILE A 166 -23.45 -52.17 10.62
CA ILE A 166 -23.92 -51.55 9.37
C ILE A 166 -24.66 -50.24 9.63
N PHE A 167 -25.56 -50.20 10.60
CA PHE A 167 -26.30 -48.98 10.92
C PHE A 167 -25.39 -47.88 11.47
N GLU A 168 -24.34 -48.22 12.23
CA GLU A 168 -23.31 -47.28 12.67
C GLU A 168 -22.52 -46.67 11.49
N ASN A 169 -22.13 -47.49 10.50
CA ASN A 169 -21.41 -47.02 9.32
C ASN A 169 -22.28 -46.14 8.39
N LEU A 170 -23.57 -46.48 8.21
CA LEU A 170 -24.51 -45.66 7.44
C LEU A 170 -24.79 -44.32 8.12
N THR A 171 -24.86 -44.30 9.45
CA THR A 171 -25.02 -43.07 10.23
C THR A 171 -23.80 -42.15 10.05
N THR A 172 -22.60 -42.72 10.16
CA THR A 172 -21.34 -41.96 9.97
C THR A 172 -21.22 -41.38 8.56
N LEU A 173 -21.63 -42.14 7.54
CA LEU A 173 -21.64 -41.67 6.15
C LEU A 173 -22.71 -40.57 5.93
N SER A 174 -23.90 -40.72 6.49
CA SER A 174 -24.97 -39.70 6.47
C SER A 174 -24.51 -38.39 7.13
N ASP A 175 -23.80 -38.47 8.26
CA ASP A 175 -23.22 -37.30 8.93
C ASP A 175 -22.15 -36.62 8.08
N GLY A 176 -21.30 -37.41 7.42
CA GLY A 176 -20.28 -36.91 6.48
C GLY A 176 -20.88 -36.16 5.30
N VAL A 177 -21.92 -36.72 4.67
CA VAL A 177 -22.65 -36.08 3.56
C VAL A 177 -23.37 -34.81 4.04
N THR A 178 -23.94 -34.81 5.24
CA THR A 178 -24.57 -33.61 5.82
C THR A 178 -23.54 -32.50 6.06
N LYS A 179 -22.39 -32.80 6.66
CA LYS A 179 -21.31 -31.81 6.85
C LYS A 179 -20.79 -31.25 5.52
N ALA A 180 -20.69 -32.09 4.49
CA ALA A 180 -20.27 -31.64 3.16
C ALA A 180 -21.33 -30.72 2.51
N ALA A 181 -22.62 -31.01 2.71
CA ALA A 181 -23.71 -30.16 2.25
C ALA A 181 -23.67 -28.80 2.97
N ASP A 182 -23.56 -28.80 4.30
CA ASP A 182 -23.44 -27.58 5.12
C ASP A 182 -22.21 -26.74 4.70
N GLY A 183 -21.07 -27.40 4.45
CA GLY A 183 -19.86 -26.73 3.94
C GLY A 183 -20.02 -26.15 2.54
N SER A 184 -20.80 -26.82 1.67
CA SER A 184 -21.13 -26.31 0.34
C SER A 184 -22.07 -25.09 0.43
N ASP A 185 -23.03 -25.10 1.34
CA ASP A 185 -23.90 -23.95 1.63
C ASP A 185 -23.11 -22.77 2.21
N GLN A 186 -22.16 -23.02 3.12
CA GLN A 186 -21.22 -22.00 3.61
C GLN A 186 -20.40 -21.39 2.46
N LEU A 187 -19.95 -22.21 1.50
CA LEU A 187 -19.22 -21.74 0.33
C LEU A 187 -20.11 -20.89 -0.59
N VAL A 188 -21.38 -21.26 -0.79
CA VAL A 188 -22.38 -20.45 -1.52
C VAL A 188 -22.59 -19.09 -0.85
N ASN A 189 -22.72 -19.08 0.49
CA ASN A 189 -22.94 -17.85 1.25
C ASN A 189 -21.71 -16.95 1.23
N GLY A 190 -20.52 -17.49 1.53
CA GLY A 190 -19.27 -16.73 1.53
C GLY A 190 -18.88 -16.21 0.15
N SER A 191 -19.14 -16.99 -0.92
CA SER A 191 -18.99 -16.48 -2.30
C SER A 191 -20.00 -15.38 -2.61
N GLY A 192 -21.22 -15.44 -2.07
CA GLY A 192 -22.19 -14.35 -2.12
C GLY A 192 -21.68 -13.05 -1.50
N GLU A 193 -21.10 -13.12 -0.29
CA GLU A 193 -20.51 -11.95 0.39
C GLU A 193 -19.32 -11.39 -0.38
N LEU A 194 -18.42 -12.25 -0.86
CA LEU A 194 -17.26 -11.84 -1.65
C LEU A 194 -17.67 -11.17 -2.97
N LYS A 195 -18.71 -11.69 -3.63
CA LYS A 195 -19.29 -11.09 -4.84
C LYS A 195 -19.86 -9.70 -4.55
N SER A 196 -20.54 -9.53 -3.42
CA SER A 196 -21.06 -8.23 -2.98
C SER A 196 -19.92 -7.23 -2.74
N GLY A 197 -18.86 -7.65 -2.04
CA GLY A 197 -17.67 -6.83 -1.83
C GLY A 197 -16.95 -6.45 -3.13
N ALA A 198 -16.80 -7.39 -4.07
CA ALA A 198 -16.21 -7.12 -5.38
C ALA A 198 -17.05 -6.10 -6.18
N ASN A 199 -18.38 -6.18 -6.12
CA ASN A 199 -19.28 -5.19 -6.73
C ASN A 199 -19.15 -3.80 -6.08
N GLN A 200 -19.01 -3.74 -4.75
CA GLN A 200 -18.78 -2.46 -4.05
C GLN A 200 -17.44 -1.84 -4.46
N ILE A 201 -16.39 -2.66 -4.59
CA ILE A 201 -15.08 -2.20 -5.09
C ILE A 201 -15.22 -1.66 -6.51
N ALA A 202 -15.85 -2.40 -7.42
CA ALA A 202 -16.09 -1.94 -8.79
C ALA A 202 -16.83 -0.59 -8.82
N THR A 203 -17.94 -0.49 -8.08
CA THR A 203 -18.75 0.74 -7.98
C THR A 203 -17.94 1.93 -7.46
N ASN A 204 -17.13 1.72 -6.41
CA ASN A 204 -16.31 2.78 -5.83
C ASN A 204 -15.16 3.20 -6.77
N LEU A 205 -14.61 2.27 -7.55
CA LEU A 205 -13.60 2.56 -8.55
C LEU A 205 -14.19 3.31 -9.75
N ASP A 206 -15.41 3.00 -10.17
CA ASP A 206 -16.13 3.79 -11.18
C ASP A 206 -16.40 5.21 -10.69
N LYS A 207 -16.78 5.36 -9.41
CA LYS A 207 -16.92 6.67 -8.75
C LYS A 207 -15.60 7.43 -8.66
N LEU A 208 -14.51 6.74 -8.31
CA LEU A 208 -13.18 7.34 -8.28
C LEU A 208 -12.73 7.76 -9.69
N SER A 209 -12.98 6.94 -10.71
CA SER A 209 -12.64 7.24 -12.09
C SER A 209 -13.37 8.50 -12.58
N SER A 210 -14.70 8.53 -12.44
CA SER A 210 -15.53 9.69 -12.79
C SER A 210 -15.15 10.95 -12.03
N SER A 211 -14.92 10.85 -10.70
CA SER A 211 -14.48 12.00 -9.90
C SER A 211 -13.09 12.49 -10.31
N SER A 212 -12.19 11.58 -10.69
CA SER A 212 -10.85 11.93 -11.18
C SER A 212 -10.92 12.62 -12.55
N LEU A 213 -11.87 12.25 -13.41
CA LEU A 213 -12.15 13.00 -14.64
C LEU A 213 -12.67 14.40 -14.34
N THR A 214 -13.62 14.55 -13.42
CA THR A 214 -14.10 15.89 -13.00
C THR A 214 -12.96 16.74 -12.44
N PHE A 215 -12.07 16.14 -11.63
CA PHE A 215 -10.90 16.84 -11.11
C PHE A 215 -9.90 17.19 -12.22
N LYS A 216 -9.69 16.29 -13.20
CA LYS A 216 -8.90 16.57 -14.40
C LYS A 216 -9.45 17.77 -15.16
N ASP A 217 -10.75 17.80 -15.44
CA ASP A 217 -11.41 18.89 -16.16
C ASP A 217 -11.27 20.21 -15.40
N GLY A 218 -11.38 20.16 -14.06
CA GLY A 218 -11.12 21.31 -13.19
C GLY A 218 -9.66 21.77 -13.23
N ALA A 219 -8.70 20.84 -13.26
CA ALA A 219 -7.27 21.14 -13.39
C ALA A 219 -6.93 21.71 -14.79
N GLU A 220 -7.57 21.22 -15.86
CA GLU A 220 -7.45 21.80 -17.21
C GLU A 220 -8.05 23.20 -17.26
N THR A 221 -9.21 23.44 -16.62
CA THR A 221 -9.80 24.78 -16.49
C THR A 221 -8.87 25.72 -15.73
N LEU A 222 -8.28 25.26 -14.62
CA LEU A 222 -7.26 26.01 -13.89
C LEU A 222 -6.04 26.29 -14.77
N ASN A 223 -5.58 25.33 -15.57
CA ASN A 223 -4.46 25.49 -16.49
C ASN A 223 -4.76 26.59 -17.53
N VAL A 224 -5.96 26.60 -18.11
CA VAL A 224 -6.40 27.66 -19.03
C VAL A 224 -6.41 29.03 -18.33
N GLY A 225 -6.98 29.12 -17.12
CA GLY A 225 -6.98 30.35 -16.33
C GLY A 225 -5.59 30.83 -15.96
N LEU A 226 -4.69 29.90 -15.60
CA LEU A 226 -3.28 30.18 -15.37
C LEU A 226 -2.58 30.63 -16.65
N GLY A 227 -2.95 30.09 -17.82
CA GLY A 227 -2.49 30.55 -19.12
C GLY A 227 -2.82 32.02 -19.34
N GLN A 228 -4.05 32.46 -19.04
CA GLN A 228 -4.44 33.87 -19.11
C GLN A 228 -3.67 34.73 -18.10
N TYR A 229 -3.53 34.26 -16.86
CA TYR A 229 -2.75 34.94 -15.83
C TYR A 229 -1.27 35.10 -16.24
N THR A 230 -0.63 34.03 -16.72
CA THR A 230 0.77 34.05 -17.15
C THR A 230 0.99 34.99 -18.34
N ALA A 231 0.04 35.06 -19.28
CA ALA A 231 0.06 36.04 -20.36
C ALA A 231 -0.04 37.49 -19.84
N GLY A 232 -0.89 37.73 -18.84
CA GLY A 232 -0.97 39.02 -18.12
C GLY A 232 0.34 39.37 -17.41
N VAL A 233 0.97 38.42 -16.74
CA VAL A 233 2.28 38.58 -16.10
C VAL A 233 3.37 38.86 -17.14
N THR A 234 3.36 38.18 -18.29
CA THR A 234 4.29 38.48 -19.40
C THR A 234 4.09 39.92 -19.89
N THR A 235 2.84 40.37 -20.03
CA THR A 235 2.52 41.76 -20.40
C THR A 235 3.07 42.75 -19.36
N LEU A 236 2.88 42.48 -18.06
CA LEU A 236 3.44 43.29 -16.98
C LEU A 236 4.97 43.31 -17.02
N SER A 237 5.60 42.15 -17.26
CA SER A 237 7.05 41.99 -17.39
C SER A 237 7.59 42.87 -18.51
N ASN A 238 6.99 42.80 -19.69
CA ASN A 238 7.36 43.60 -20.85
C ASN A 238 7.17 45.10 -20.56
N GLY A 239 6.01 45.49 -20.05
CA GLY A 239 5.72 46.89 -19.70
C GLY A 239 6.66 47.45 -18.62
N ALA A 240 7.06 46.64 -17.64
CA ALA A 240 8.03 47.04 -16.62
C ALA A 240 9.44 47.23 -17.20
N ASN A 241 9.86 46.37 -18.14
CA ASN A 241 11.12 46.56 -18.87
C ASN A 241 11.08 47.81 -19.76
N ASP A 242 9.97 48.05 -20.46
CA ASP A 242 9.77 49.26 -21.27
C ASP A 242 9.81 50.52 -20.41
N LEU A 243 9.15 50.52 -19.25
CA LEU A 243 9.21 51.61 -18.28
C LEU A 243 10.64 51.83 -17.77
N SER A 244 11.38 50.77 -17.43
CA SER A 244 12.77 50.88 -16.98
C SER A 244 13.66 51.52 -18.06
N GLN A 245 13.47 51.13 -19.33
CA GLN A 245 14.17 51.76 -20.46
C GLN A 245 13.76 53.21 -20.68
N ALA A 246 12.46 53.52 -20.58
CA ALA A 246 11.94 54.88 -20.73
C ALA A 246 12.44 55.81 -19.62
N VAL A 247 12.46 55.33 -18.38
CA VAL A 247 13.05 56.04 -17.23
C VAL A 247 14.53 56.31 -17.50
N THR A 248 15.29 55.33 -17.98
CA THR A 248 16.71 55.52 -18.33
C THR A 248 16.89 56.59 -19.41
N LYS A 249 16.06 56.60 -20.46
CA LYS A 249 16.10 57.65 -21.50
C LYS A 249 15.79 59.03 -20.90
N TYR A 250 14.79 59.11 -20.03
CA TYR A 250 14.42 60.34 -19.34
C TYR A 250 15.54 60.86 -18.43
N THR A 251 16.16 59.98 -17.62
CA THR A 251 17.23 60.39 -16.69
C THR A 251 18.49 60.84 -17.43
N ASN A 252 18.80 60.20 -18.57
CA ASN A 252 19.85 60.68 -19.48
C ASN A 252 19.53 62.08 -20.04
N GLY A 253 18.29 62.31 -20.49
CA GLY A 253 17.85 63.62 -20.97
C GLY A 253 17.92 64.71 -19.90
N ALA A 254 17.49 64.39 -18.66
CA ALA A 254 17.61 65.31 -17.53
C ALA A 254 19.08 65.66 -17.21
N THR A 255 19.98 64.68 -17.34
CA THR A 255 21.43 64.90 -17.18
C THR A 255 21.97 65.85 -18.25
N GLN A 256 21.59 65.67 -19.52
CA GLN A 256 21.98 66.58 -20.61
C GLN A 256 21.49 68.02 -20.38
N VAL A 257 20.26 68.20 -19.85
CA VAL A 257 19.74 69.53 -19.49
C VAL A 257 20.56 70.13 -18.34
N ALA A 258 20.89 69.36 -17.30
CA ALA A 258 21.72 69.84 -16.20
C ALA A 258 23.13 70.27 -16.66
N GLU A 259 23.75 69.50 -17.55
CA GLU A 259 25.03 69.85 -18.17
C GLU A 259 24.93 71.12 -19.03
N GLY A 260 23.87 71.25 -19.84
CA GLY A 260 23.60 72.43 -20.65
C GLY A 260 23.41 73.68 -19.78
N ASN A 261 22.65 73.57 -18.69
CA ASN A 261 22.45 74.66 -17.74
C ASN A 261 23.73 75.04 -17.00
N SER A 262 24.57 74.06 -16.66
CA SER A 262 25.87 74.32 -16.03
C SER A 262 26.76 75.15 -16.98
N LYS A 263 26.78 74.81 -18.27
CA LYS A 263 27.49 75.60 -19.30
C LYS A 263 26.89 77.00 -19.45
N LEU A 264 25.56 77.13 -19.47
CA LEU A 264 24.89 78.43 -19.58
C LEU A 264 25.17 79.32 -18.36
N ASN A 265 25.14 78.74 -17.16
CA ASN A 265 25.45 79.45 -15.92
C ASN A 265 26.92 79.92 -15.89
N ALA A 266 27.86 79.08 -16.35
CA ALA A 266 29.26 79.47 -16.51
C ALA A 266 29.44 80.61 -17.53
N ALA A 267 28.77 80.53 -18.69
CA ALA A 267 28.81 81.59 -19.70
C ALA A 267 28.20 82.91 -19.19
N SER A 268 27.16 82.84 -18.35
CA SER A 268 26.58 84.01 -17.67
C SER A 268 27.59 84.68 -16.73
N GLY A 269 28.35 83.87 -15.97
CA GLY A 269 29.47 84.36 -15.15
C GLY A 269 30.53 85.09 -15.98
N GLN A 270 30.94 84.51 -17.11
CA GLN A 270 31.89 85.15 -18.04
C GLN A 270 31.35 86.47 -18.62
N LEU A 271 30.06 86.54 -18.94
CA LEU A 271 29.43 87.79 -19.39
C LEU A 271 29.44 88.87 -18.30
N SER A 272 29.22 88.48 -17.04
CA SER A 272 29.31 89.38 -15.90
C SER A 272 30.73 89.92 -15.70
N GLU A 273 31.78 89.14 -15.96
CA GLU A 273 33.17 89.61 -15.90
C GLU A 273 33.48 90.64 -17.01
N LYS A 274 32.95 90.44 -18.21
CA LYS A 274 33.12 91.39 -19.34
C LYS A 274 32.40 92.73 -19.15
N LEU A 275 31.44 92.83 -18.23
CA LEU A 275 30.84 94.12 -17.88
C LEU A 275 31.84 95.13 -17.33
N ASN A 276 32.94 94.64 -16.74
CA ASN A 276 34.01 95.51 -16.26
C ASN A 276 34.69 96.30 -17.41
N ASP A 277 34.59 95.84 -18.67
CA ASP A 277 35.12 96.57 -19.82
C ASP A 277 34.28 97.83 -20.13
N ILE A 278 32.99 97.82 -19.81
CA ILE A 278 32.10 98.99 -19.97
C ILE A 278 32.47 100.10 -18.98
N ASP A 279 33.03 99.74 -17.82
CA ASP A 279 33.50 100.73 -16.85
C ASP A 279 34.59 101.63 -17.42
N GLN A 280 35.46 101.07 -18.27
CA GLN A 280 36.46 101.86 -18.98
C GLN A 280 35.84 102.84 -19.98
N LEU A 281 34.79 102.41 -20.69
CA LEU A 281 34.07 103.27 -21.64
C LEU A 281 33.31 104.39 -20.93
N VAL A 282 32.63 104.09 -19.82
CA VAL A 282 31.94 105.09 -18.98
C VAL A 282 32.96 106.11 -18.47
N LYS A 283 34.08 105.64 -17.90
CA LYS A 283 35.15 106.51 -17.42
C LYS A 283 35.71 107.39 -18.55
N GLY A 284 36.08 106.80 -19.69
CA GLY A 284 36.64 107.54 -20.82
C GLY A 284 35.69 108.60 -21.40
N SER A 285 34.39 108.30 -21.48
CA SER A 285 33.38 109.28 -21.93
C SER A 285 33.16 110.41 -20.92
N SER A 286 33.24 110.12 -19.61
CA SER A 286 33.20 111.14 -18.55
C SER A 286 34.45 112.02 -18.58
N ASP A 287 35.64 111.43 -18.75
CA ASP A 287 36.91 112.15 -18.83
C ASP A 287 36.94 113.09 -20.06
N LEU A 288 36.43 112.64 -21.22
CA LEU A 288 36.28 113.46 -22.42
C LEU A 288 35.34 114.65 -22.18
N SER A 289 34.17 114.41 -21.58
CA SER A 289 33.19 115.46 -21.23
C SER A 289 33.81 116.50 -20.29
N ASN A 290 34.54 116.05 -19.27
CA ASN A 290 35.24 116.93 -18.33
C ASN A 290 36.34 117.74 -19.02
N GLY A 291 37.18 117.12 -19.85
CA GLY A 291 38.24 117.81 -20.61
C GLY A 291 37.69 118.86 -21.59
N LEU A 292 36.56 118.58 -22.25
CA LEU A 292 35.88 119.55 -23.12
C LEU A 292 35.28 120.72 -22.33
N SER A 293 34.79 120.48 -21.12
CA SER A 293 34.33 121.53 -20.20
C SER A 293 35.48 122.44 -19.76
N GLU A 294 36.66 121.86 -19.48
CA GLU A 294 37.87 122.63 -19.19
C GLU A 294 38.35 123.45 -20.40
N LEU A 295 38.34 122.85 -21.60
CA LEU A 295 38.68 123.56 -22.85
C LEU A 295 37.73 124.74 -23.10
N SER A 296 36.42 124.53 -22.96
CA SER A 296 35.39 125.58 -23.08
C SER A 296 35.67 126.78 -22.15
N LYS A 297 36.02 126.49 -20.89
CA LYS A 297 36.41 127.51 -19.91
C LYS A 297 37.67 128.26 -20.37
N GLY A 298 38.70 127.54 -20.82
CA GLY A 298 39.95 128.12 -21.30
C GLY A 298 39.82 129.00 -22.56
N MET A 299 38.81 128.75 -23.40
CA MET A 299 38.52 129.55 -24.60
C MET A 299 37.76 130.86 -24.30
N THR A 300 37.32 131.07 -23.06
CA THR A 300 36.58 132.27 -22.68
C THR A 300 37.58 133.42 -22.51
N LEU A 301 37.53 134.40 -23.42
CA LEU A 301 38.28 135.65 -23.26
C LEU A 301 37.80 136.37 -22.00
N ALA A 302 38.74 136.86 -21.20
CA ALA A 302 38.41 137.70 -20.07
C ALA A 302 37.79 139.04 -20.57
N PRO A 303 36.79 139.59 -19.86
CA PRO A 303 36.06 140.78 -20.33
C PRO A 303 36.95 141.99 -20.63
N ASP A 304 38.04 142.14 -19.87
CA ASP A 304 39.06 143.16 -20.05
C ASP A 304 39.83 142.98 -21.37
N VAL A 305 40.21 141.75 -21.72
CA VAL A 305 40.87 141.44 -23.00
C VAL A 305 39.94 141.72 -24.18
N GLN A 306 38.66 141.36 -24.06
CA GLN A 306 37.68 141.62 -25.10
C GLN A 306 37.43 143.12 -25.30
N ALA A 307 37.34 143.88 -24.20
CA ALA A 307 37.23 145.34 -24.24
C ALA A 307 38.49 145.98 -24.87
N ASN A 308 39.68 145.50 -24.53
CA ASN A 308 40.94 145.98 -25.10
C ASN A 308 41.04 145.71 -26.61
N ILE A 309 40.59 144.53 -27.08
CA ILE A 309 40.55 144.20 -28.51
C ILE A 309 39.60 145.16 -29.25
N ALA A 310 38.40 145.40 -28.72
CA ALA A 310 37.43 146.31 -29.33
C ALA A 310 37.97 147.76 -29.40
N ALA A 311 38.56 148.24 -28.30
CA ALA A 311 39.16 149.58 -28.24
C ALA A 311 40.33 149.73 -29.24
N LEU A 312 41.18 148.71 -29.37
CA LEU A 312 42.28 148.71 -30.33
C LEU A 312 41.74 148.74 -31.77
N GLN A 313 40.71 147.95 -32.07
CA GLN A 313 40.08 147.93 -33.41
C GLN A 313 39.48 149.29 -33.80
N GLU A 314 38.86 149.98 -32.85
CA GLU A 314 38.25 151.30 -33.05
C GLU A 314 39.31 152.39 -33.31
N GLN A 315 40.49 152.29 -32.70
CA GLN A 315 41.56 153.30 -32.83
C GLN A 315 42.41 153.17 -34.10
N LEU A 316 42.47 152.00 -34.74
CA LEU A 316 43.31 151.77 -35.91
C LEU A 316 42.86 152.54 -37.16
N SER A 317 41.54 152.70 -37.39
CA SER A 317 41.03 153.45 -38.55
C SER A 317 41.28 154.96 -38.44
N PRO A 318 40.93 155.63 -37.33
CA PRO A 318 41.26 157.05 -37.13
C PRO A 318 42.76 157.33 -37.21
N LEU A 319 43.61 156.40 -36.73
CA LEU A 319 45.06 156.53 -36.85
C LEU A 319 45.51 156.54 -38.32
N ASN A 320 45.00 155.63 -39.16
CA ASN A 320 45.33 155.62 -40.58
C ASN A 320 44.83 156.89 -41.28
N GLU A 321 43.58 157.30 -41.03
CA GLU A 321 43.01 158.53 -41.58
C GLU A 321 43.83 159.77 -41.20
N GLY A 322 44.26 159.86 -39.94
CA GLY A 322 45.14 160.93 -39.46
C GLY A 322 46.49 160.95 -40.20
N ILE A 323 47.11 159.80 -40.44
CA ILE A 323 48.35 159.69 -41.21
C ILE A 323 48.14 160.12 -42.68
N GLN A 324 47.03 159.72 -43.31
CA GLN A 324 46.72 160.13 -44.69
C GLN A 324 46.50 161.65 -44.79
N ALA A 325 45.75 162.22 -43.85
CA ALA A 325 45.51 163.67 -43.80
C ALA A 325 46.82 164.45 -43.60
N TYR A 326 47.71 163.96 -42.74
CA TYR A 326 49.03 164.56 -42.54
C TYR A 326 49.91 164.45 -43.79
N ASN A 327 49.87 163.33 -44.51
CA ASN A 327 50.59 163.21 -45.79
C ASN A 327 50.09 164.25 -46.80
N GLN A 328 48.77 164.41 -46.93
CA GLN A 328 48.18 165.37 -47.88
C GLN A 328 48.61 166.81 -47.58
N SER A 329 48.68 167.21 -46.31
CA SER A 329 49.13 168.56 -45.93
C SER A 329 50.62 168.80 -46.27
N VAL A 330 51.48 167.80 -46.06
CA VAL A 330 52.90 167.87 -46.39
C VAL A 330 53.12 167.92 -47.91
N GLN A 331 52.38 167.12 -48.70
CA GLN A 331 52.50 167.15 -50.17
C GLN A 331 52.16 168.52 -50.77
N ASN A 332 51.17 169.22 -50.20
CA ASN A 332 50.71 170.53 -50.66
C ASN A 332 51.62 171.71 -50.28
N SER A 333 52.63 171.50 -49.43
CA SER A 333 53.58 172.55 -49.04
C SER A 333 54.56 172.82 -50.19
N ALA A 334 54.74 174.08 -50.62
CA ALA A 334 55.67 174.46 -51.69
C ALA A 334 56.44 175.74 -51.35
N ILE A 335 57.74 175.75 -51.63
CA ILE A 335 58.56 176.97 -51.59
C ILE A 335 58.28 177.76 -52.89
N PRO A 336 57.85 179.04 -52.81
CA PRO A 336 57.50 179.83 -53.99
C PRO A 336 58.65 179.94 -54.99
N GLU A 337 58.38 179.64 -56.26
CA GLU A 337 59.37 179.72 -57.33
C GLU A 337 59.85 181.16 -57.59
N SER A 338 58.98 182.14 -57.28
CA SER A 338 59.31 183.57 -57.32
C SER A 338 60.53 183.92 -56.47
N LEU A 339 60.69 183.31 -55.29
CA LEU A 339 61.79 183.62 -54.38
C LEU A 339 63.14 183.19 -54.94
N THR A 340 63.17 182.10 -55.72
CA THR A 340 64.37 181.64 -56.43
C THR A 340 64.72 182.62 -57.54
N GLN A 341 63.72 183.07 -58.29
CA GLN A 341 63.89 184.01 -59.39
C GLN A 341 64.31 185.40 -58.90
N ASP A 342 63.77 185.87 -57.78
CA ASP A 342 64.11 187.15 -57.17
C ASP A 342 65.58 187.21 -56.77
N LEU A 343 66.13 186.13 -56.19
CA LEU A 343 67.56 186.05 -55.84
C LEU A 343 68.47 186.09 -57.07
N ILE A 344 68.11 185.41 -58.16
CA ILE A 344 68.82 185.47 -59.44
C ILE A 344 68.83 186.92 -59.97
N ASN A 345 67.67 187.58 -59.93
CA ASN A 345 67.51 188.95 -60.41
C ASN A 345 68.32 189.95 -59.56
N ILE A 346 68.38 189.78 -58.24
CA ILE A 346 69.21 190.60 -57.33
C ILE A 346 70.70 190.45 -57.68
N GLY A 347 71.17 189.20 -57.87
CA GLY A 347 72.57 188.94 -58.26
C GLY A 347 72.94 189.60 -59.59
N ALA A 348 72.07 189.51 -60.60
CA ALA A 348 72.27 190.16 -61.89
C ALA A 348 72.27 191.70 -61.80
N THR A 349 71.39 192.27 -60.96
CA THR A 349 71.29 193.72 -60.74
C THR A 349 72.55 194.27 -60.08
N LEU A 350 73.11 193.55 -59.11
CA LEU A 350 74.39 193.90 -58.49
C LEU A 350 75.52 193.93 -59.52
N GLN A 351 75.70 192.90 -60.35
CA GLN A 351 76.74 192.91 -61.41
C GLN A 351 76.61 194.11 -62.35
N LYS A 352 75.37 194.47 -62.72
CA LYS A 352 75.10 195.64 -63.56
C LYS A 352 75.53 196.94 -62.89
N MET A 353 75.25 197.13 -61.60
CA MET A 353 75.67 198.33 -60.86
C MET A 353 77.19 198.53 -60.84
N GLN A 354 77.97 197.45 -60.68
CA GLN A 354 79.43 197.52 -60.68
C GLN A 354 79.99 197.90 -62.06
N ALA A 355 79.41 197.37 -63.14
CA ALA A 355 79.77 197.72 -64.50
C ALA A 355 79.43 199.19 -64.83
N ASP A 356 78.26 199.65 -64.42
CA ASP A 356 77.81 201.05 -64.60
C ASP A 356 78.71 202.03 -63.85
N GLN A 357 79.16 201.69 -62.63
CA GLN A 357 80.09 202.49 -61.85
C GLN A 357 81.42 202.70 -62.60
N ALA A 358 82.06 201.61 -63.06
CA ALA A 358 83.34 201.68 -63.77
C ALA A 358 83.23 202.53 -65.06
N THR A 359 82.09 202.41 -65.75
CA THR A 359 81.77 203.20 -66.94
C THR A 359 81.63 204.69 -66.59
N LYS A 360 80.81 205.03 -65.59
CA LYS A 360 80.58 206.42 -65.16
C LYS A 360 81.85 207.12 -64.67
N LEU A 361 82.72 206.40 -63.95
CA LEU A 361 83.99 206.95 -63.47
C LEU A 361 84.94 207.26 -64.64
N THR A 362 84.94 206.43 -65.68
CA THR A 362 85.71 206.66 -66.90
C THR A 362 85.18 207.88 -67.66
N THR A 363 83.86 207.97 -67.86
CA THR A 363 83.22 209.10 -68.55
C THR A 363 83.46 210.43 -67.82
N LEU A 364 83.38 210.42 -66.49
CA LEU A 364 83.65 211.61 -65.67
C LEU A 364 85.05 212.18 -65.95
N LYS A 365 86.07 211.32 -66.00
CA LYS A 365 87.48 211.71 -66.22
C LYS A 365 87.73 212.34 -67.58
N GLU A 366 86.89 212.04 -68.57
CA GLU A 366 87.02 212.57 -69.92
C GLU A 366 86.45 213.98 -70.09
N THR A 367 85.61 214.45 -69.16
CA THR A 367 84.93 215.74 -69.29
C THR A 367 85.89 216.92 -69.22
N ASP A 368 85.61 217.97 -70.01
CA ASP A 368 86.37 219.22 -69.99
C ASP A 368 86.32 219.87 -68.59
N ALA A 369 85.17 219.73 -67.91
CA ALA A 369 84.99 220.14 -66.52
C ALA A 369 85.98 219.43 -65.58
N TYR A 370 86.15 218.11 -65.70
CA TYR A 370 87.10 217.35 -64.89
C TYR A 370 88.56 217.66 -65.26
N LYS A 371 88.90 217.82 -66.56
CA LYS A 371 90.28 218.10 -67.00
C LYS A 371 90.78 219.48 -66.58
N GLY A 372 89.90 220.49 -66.60
CA GLY A 372 90.21 221.85 -66.16
C GLY A 372 90.06 222.06 -64.64
N ALA A 373 89.49 221.09 -63.93
CA ALA A 373 89.27 221.16 -62.50
C ALA A 373 90.57 221.06 -61.69
N SER A 374 90.56 221.66 -60.50
CA SER A 374 91.64 221.50 -59.54
C SER A 374 91.74 220.03 -59.10
N GLU A 375 92.90 219.61 -58.61
CA GLU A 375 93.09 218.21 -58.24
C GLU A 375 92.21 217.77 -57.05
N VAL A 376 91.75 218.74 -56.25
CA VAL A 376 90.77 218.55 -55.17
C VAL A 376 89.36 218.26 -55.72
N ASP A 377 88.96 218.98 -56.77
CA ASP A 377 87.66 218.80 -57.41
C ASP A 377 87.59 217.46 -58.16
N LYS A 378 88.70 217.04 -58.78
CA LYS A 378 88.81 215.73 -59.46
C LYS A 378 88.61 214.55 -58.49
N GLN A 379 89.25 214.58 -57.32
CA GLN A 379 89.05 213.55 -56.29
C GLN A 379 87.61 213.54 -55.74
N THR A 380 87.01 214.71 -55.56
CA THR A 380 85.62 214.84 -55.09
C THR A 380 84.63 214.24 -56.09
N LEU A 381 84.84 214.54 -57.38
CA LEU A 381 84.02 214.00 -58.46
C LEU A 381 84.15 212.47 -58.58
N GLU A 382 85.36 211.92 -58.44
CA GLU A 382 85.57 210.45 -58.41
C GLU A 382 84.90 209.80 -57.19
N GLY A 383 84.99 210.44 -56.02
CA GLY A 383 84.38 209.97 -54.78
C GLY A 383 82.84 209.90 -54.86
N LEU A 384 82.19 210.80 -55.58
CA LEU A 384 80.73 210.81 -55.77
C LEU A 384 80.21 209.65 -56.63
N ILE A 385 81.06 209.03 -57.44
CA ILE A 385 80.71 207.90 -58.33
C ILE A 385 81.17 206.56 -57.74
N THR A 386 82.09 206.57 -56.78
CA THR A 386 82.69 205.35 -56.25
C THR A 386 81.80 204.70 -55.18
N ILE A 387 81.21 203.55 -55.51
CA ILE A 387 80.58 202.61 -54.58
C ILE A 387 81.67 201.85 -53.80
N ASP A 388 81.46 201.66 -52.50
CA ASP A 388 82.36 200.87 -51.65
C ASP A 388 82.38 199.39 -52.07
N LYS A 389 83.58 198.87 -52.32
CA LYS A 389 83.79 197.52 -52.86
C LYS A 389 83.49 196.42 -51.85
N ASN A 390 83.56 196.72 -50.55
CA ASN A 390 83.28 195.75 -49.49
C ASN A 390 81.78 195.53 -49.33
N GLU A 391 80.96 196.59 -49.38
CA GLU A 391 79.50 196.47 -49.33
C GLU A 391 78.95 195.65 -50.49
N PHE A 392 79.50 195.85 -51.69
CA PHE A 392 79.13 195.09 -52.89
C PHE A 392 79.39 193.59 -52.77
N ASN A 393 80.61 193.22 -52.38
CA ASN A 393 81.00 191.82 -52.24
C ASN A 393 80.19 191.11 -51.14
N LEU A 394 79.84 191.82 -50.07
CA LEU A 394 78.96 191.32 -49.02
C LEU A 394 77.56 191.00 -49.57
N LEU A 395 76.94 191.93 -50.29
CA LEU A 395 75.62 191.75 -50.91
C LEU A 395 75.61 190.60 -51.93
N SER A 396 76.65 190.49 -52.77
CA SER A 396 76.75 189.41 -53.75
C SER A 396 76.96 188.04 -53.09
N THR A 397 77.77 187.97 -52.04
CA THR A 397 77.98 186.73 -51.27
C THR A 397 76.68 186.30 -50.57
N ALA A 398 75.96 187.23 -49.95
CA ALA A 398 74.68 186.95 -49.29
C ALA A 398 73.61 186.43 -50.28
N ALA A 399 73.53 187.00 -51.48
CA ALA A 399 72.59 186.54 -52.50
C ALA A 399 72.88 185.09 -52.97
N ASN A 400 74.16 184.75 -53.19
CA ASN A 400 74.58 183.40 -53.58
C ASN A 400 74.37 182.38 -52.45
N ASP A 401 74.63 182.77 -51.20
CA ASP A 401 74.41 181.90 -50.05
C ASP A 401 72.92 181.61 -49.84
N LEU A 402 72.07 182.63 -49.93
CA LEU A 402 70.60 182.47 -49.90
C LEU A 402 70.11 181.56 -51.02
N GLN A 403 70.65 181.67 -52.24
CA GLN A 403 70.31 180.77 -53.35
C GLN A 403 70.70 179.31 -53.05
N THR A 404 71.87 179.09 -52.45
CA THR A 404 72.36 177.77 -52.06
C THR A 404 71.48 177.16 -50.96
N GLN A 405 71.18 177.93 -49.91
CA GLN A 405 70.30 177.50 -48.81
C GLN A 405 68.89 177.19 -49.28
N LEU A 406 68.33 178.01 -50.19
CA LEU A 406 66.99 177.76 -50.76
C LEU A 406 66.94 176.47 -51.58
N THR A 407 68.01 176.17 -52.33
CA THR A 407 68.15 174.90 -53.08
C THR A 407 68.22 173.70 -52.13
N ALA A 408 69.02 173.80 -51.06
CA ALA A 408 69.12 172.75 -50.05
C ALA A 408 67.79 172.52 -49.30
N LEU A 409 67.05 173.59 -48.99
CA LEU A 409 65.75 173.51 -48.33
C LEU A 409 64.70 172.84 -49.23
N LYS A 410 64.71 173.13 -50.55
CA LYS A 410 63.83 172.48 -51.53
C LYS A 410 64.12 170.98 -51.62
N ALA A 411 65.40 170.59 -51.70
CA ALA A 411 65.80 169.19 -51.67
C ALA A 411 65.37 168.47 -50.37
N ALA A 412 65.52 169.13 -49.21
CA ALA A 412 65.08 168.60 -47.93
C ALA A 412 63.55 168.44 -47.86
N GLN A 413 62.80 169.39 -48.43
CA GLN A 413 61.35 169.31 -48.54
C GLN A 413 60.90 168.11 -49.39
N ASP A 414 61.56 167.85 -50.52
CA ASP A 414 61.26 166.70 -51.39
C ASP A 414 61.54 165.35 -50.69
N VAL A 415 62.65 165.26 -49.95
CA VAL A 415 62.95 164.08 -49.12
C VAL A 415 61.89 163.87 -48.03
N ASN A 416 61.44 164.95 -47.39
CA ASN A 416 60.40 164.87 -46.36
C ASN A 416 59.06 164.41 -46.96
N LYS A 417 58.66 164.98 -48.10
CA LYS A 417 57.48 164.53 -48.87
C LYS A 417 57.56 163.05 -49.23
N ALA A 418 58.71 162.57 -49.73
CA ALA A 418 58.89 161.17 -50.08
C ALA A 418 58.83 160.24 -48.84
N THR A 419 59.37 160.68 -47.71
CA THR A 419 59.38 159.90 -46.46
C THR A 419 57.96 159.77 -45.89
N ILE A 420 57.22 160.88 -45.80
CA ILE A 420 55.83 160.86 -45.31
C ILE A 420 54.92 160.05 -46.26
N ALA A 421 55.13 160.13 -47.57
CA ALA A 421 54.40 159.30 -48.53
C ALA A 421 54.65 157.79 -48.32
N LYS A 422 55.88 157.38 -47.99
CA LYS A 422 56.18 155.97 -47.64
C LYS A 422 55.50 155.53 -46.36
N ILE A 423 55.52 156.37 -45.31
CA ILE A 423 54.85 156.06 -44.04
C ILE A 423 53.34 155.92 -44.26
N ALA A 424 52.72 156.85 -45.00
CA ALA A 424 51.31 156.80 -45.33
C ALA A 424 50.95 155.59 -46.21
N GLY A 425 51.78 155.26 -47.20
CA GLY A 425 51.60 154.04 -48.01
C GLY A 425 51.68 152.76 -47.16
N GLY A 426 52.65 152.68 -46.25
CA GLY A 426 52.81 151.56 -45.33
C GLY A 426 51.66 151.44 -44.32
N SER A 427 51.21 152.56 -43.73
CA SER A 427 50.10 152.56 -42.77
C SER A 427 48.78 152.15 -43.43
N ASN A 428 48.56 152.52 -44.70
CA ASN A 428 47.36 152.20 -45.45
C ASN A 428 47.22 150.71 -45.80
N ILE A 429 48.28 149.93 -45.61
CA ILE A 429 48.25 148.47 -45.76
C ILE A 429 48.28 147.81 -44.38
N ALA A 430 49.22 148.22 -43.51
CA ALA A 430 49.46 147.56 -42.23
C ALA A 430 48.31 147.73 -41.23
N LEU A 431 47.71 148.94 -41.12
CA LEU A 431 46.64 149.19 -40.14
C LEU A 431 45.33 148.51 -40.52
N PRO A 432 44.84 148.58 -41.78
CA PRO A 432 43.69 147.77 -42.22
C PRO A 432 43.95 146.27 -42.11
N GLY A 433 45.16 145.81 -42.47
CA GLY A 433 45.55 144.39 -42.33
C GLY A 433 45.53 143.91 -40.88
N ALA A 434 46.04 144.71 -39.94
CA ALA A 434 46.00 144.40 -38.51
C ALA A 434 44.56 144.37 -37.97
N HIS A 435 43.72 145.34 -38.36
CA HIS A 435 42.31 145.37 -37.98
C HIS A 435 41.58 144.09 -38.45
N GLN A 436 41.80 143.69 -39.70
CA GLN A 436 41.21 142.47 -40.26
C GLN A 436 41.70 141.20 -39.56
N ALA A 437 43.00 141.09 -39.28
CA ALA A 437 43.58 139.93 -38.59
C ALA A 437 43.05 139.79 -37.15
N ILE A 438 42.96 140.89 -36.40
CA ILE A 438 42.40 140.92 -35.04
C ILE A 438 40.92 140.54 -35.07
N ALA A 439 40.16 141.06 -36.05
CA ALA A 439 38.75 140.71 -36.22
C ALA A 439 38.58 139.20 -36.51
N GLN A 440 39.35 138.67 -37.46
CA GLN A 440 39.30 137.24 -37.81
C GLN A 440 39.70 136.34 -36.63
N LEU A 441 40.71 136.73 -35.84
CA LEU A 441 41.11 135.96 -34.67
C LEU A 441 40.03 135.97 -33.58
N SER A 442 39.46 137.13 -33.28
CA SER A 442 38.37 137.29 -32.30
C SER A 442 37.12 136.52 -32.70
N THR A 443 36.68 136.68 -33.96
CA THR A 443 35.56 135.93 -34.50
C THR A 443 35.86 134.43 -34.55
N GLY A 444 37.05 134.03 -35.01
CA GLY A 444 37.47 132.63 -35.10
C GLY A 444 37.46 131.93 -33.73
N LEU A 445 37.99 132.58 -32.69
CA LEU A 445 37.95 132.06 -31.33
C LEU A 445 36.51 131.96 -30.79
N THR A 446 35.67 132.96 -31.08
CA THR A 446 34.25 132.96 -30.70
C THR A 446 33.49 131.83 -31.40
N THR A 447 33.71 131.64 -32.71
CA THR A 447 33.11 130.54 -33.49
C THR A 447 33.56 129.18 -32.96
N ALA A 448 34.86 129.00 -32.69
CA ALA A 448 35.39 127.77 -32.14
C ALA A 448 34.82 127.49 -30.74
N LYS A 449 34.72 128.51 -29.87
CA LYS A 449 34.12 128.37 -28.54
C LYS A 449 32.65 128.00 -28.64
N ASN A 450 31.89 128.66 -29.50
CA ASN A 450 30.48 128.34 -29.72
C ASN A 450 30.30 126.90 -30.22
N ALA A 451 31.17 126.42 -31.12
CA ALA A 451 31.13 125.02 -31.57
C ALA A 451 31.41 124.04 -30.41
N VAL A 452 32.39 124.33 -29.55
CA VAL A 452 32.67 123.53 -28.35
C VAL A 452 31.49 123.55 -27.38
N ASP A 453 30.94 124.73 -27.07
CA ASP A 453 29.90 124.91 -26.06
C ASP A 453 28.54 124.36 -26.48
N THR A 454 28.17 124.53 -27.75
CA THR A 454 26.80 124.26 -28.20
C THR A 454 26.65 122.91 -28.90
N GLN A 455 27.74 122.34 -29.43
CA GLN A 455 27.68 121.09 -30.17
C GLN A 455 28.50 119.99 -29.50
N ILE A 456 29.80 120.23 -29.29
CA ILE A 456 30.74 119.16 -28.90
C ILE A 456 30.58 118.77 -27.43
N LEU A 457 30.54 119.75 -26.51
CA LEU A 457 30.39 119.48 -25.08
C LEU A 457 29.03 118.84 -24.73
N PRO A 458 27.87 119.34 -25.21
CA PRO A 458 26.60 118.67 -25.02
C PRO A 458 26.59 117.25 -25.61
N GLY A 459 27.21 117.04 -26.78
CA GLY A 459 27.36 115.71 -27.38
C GLY A 459 28.18 114.76 -26.52
N ALA A 460 29.31 115.22 -25.97
CA ALA A 460 30.14 114.42 -25.05
C ALA A 460 29.42 114.10 -23.74
N GLN A 461 28.64 115.04 -23.19
CA GLN A 461 27.80 114.81 -22.01
C GLN A 461 26.68 113.80 -22.29
N GLN A 462 26.04 113.87 -23.45
CA GLN A 462 25.05 112.88 -23.88
C GLN A 462 25.67 111.49 -24.03
N ILE A 463 26.87 111.38 -24.61
CA ILE A 463 27.59 110.11 -24.70
C ILE A 463 27.91 109.58 -23.30
N SER A 464 28.41 110.43 -22.39
CA SER A 464 28.71 110.03 -21.01
C SER A 464 27.48 109.56 -20.23
N ALA A 465 26.35 110.26 -20.36
CA ALA A 465 25.09 109.83 -19.77
C ALA A 465 24.57 108.52 -20.41
N GLY A 466 24.69 108.40 -21.74
CA GLY A 466 24.29 107.22 -22.50
C GLY A 466 25.09 105.96 -22.13
N THR A 467 26.42 106.08 -21.98
CA THR A 467 27.27 104.96 -21.55
C THR A 467 26.99 104.56 -20.10
N ALA A 468 26.71 105.52 -19.21
CA ALA A 468 26.31 105.23 -17.82
C ALA A 468 24.95 104.52 -17.75
N LEU A 469 23.96 104.96 -18.55
CA LEU A 469 22.67 104.28 -18.67
C LEU A 469 22.82 102.86 -19.25
N LEU A 470 23.63 102.70 -20.31
CA LEU A 470 23.94 101.40 -20.90
C LEU A 470 24.55 100.44 -19.87
N LYS A 471 25.54 100.90 -19.10
CA LYS A 471 26.14 100.13 -18.00
C LYS A 471 25.06 99.67 -17.03
N ASN A 472 24.24 100.58 -16.51
CA ASN A 472 23.24 100.24 -15.51
C ASN A 472 22.21 99.23 -16.03
N GLN A 473 21.72 99.42 -17.26
CA GLN A 473 20.76 98.49 -17.86
C GLN A 473 21.39 97.12 -18.13
N LEU A 474 22.61 97.07 -18.65
CA LEU A 474 23.27 95.80 -18.97
C LEU A 474 23.68 95.05 -17.69
N THR A 475 24.18 95.74 -16.67
CA THR A 475 24.48 95.13 -15.36
C THR A 475 23.22 94.57 -14.71
N ALA A 476 22.10 95.31 -14.71
CA ALA A 476 20.84 94.80 -14.19
C ALA A 476 20.34 93.57 -14.97
N GLY A 477 20.38 93.62 -16.31
CA GLY A 477 19.96 92.53 -17.18
C GLY A 477 20.82 91.27 -17.03
N VAL A 478 22.14 91.41 -16.99
CA VAL A 478 23.08 90.29 -16.77
C VAL A 478 22.93 89.72 -15.36
N SER A 479 22.71 90.56 -14.34
CA SER A 479 22.45 90.08 -12.98
C SER A 479 21.15 89.27 -12.88
N GLN A 480 20.07 89.71 -13.55
CA GLN A 480 18.82 88.96 -13.63
C GLN A 480 19.00 87.65 -14.38
N PHE A 481 19.69 87.68 -15.52
CA PHE A 481 20.00 86.50 -16.32
C PHE A 481 20.84 85.49 -15.53
N SER A 482 21.92 85.94 -14.86
CA SER A 482 22.76 85.11 -13.99
C SER A 482 21.98 84.47 -12.83
N THR A 483 21.06 85.23 -12.22
CA THR A 483 20.22 84.69 -11.14
C THR A 483 19.28 83.60 -11.68
N ALA A 484 18.65 83.85 -12.84
CA ALA A 484 17.76 82.89 -13.49
C ALA A 484 18.52 81.62 -13.92
N THR A 485 19.72 81.75 -14.50
CA THR A 485 20.54 80.59 -14.90
C THR A 485 21.03 79.78 -13.69
N ALA A 486 21.36 80.44 -12.58
CA ALA A 486 21.76 79.76 -11.35
C ALA A 486 20.59 78.99 -10.70
N GLN A 487 19.39 79.57 -10.69
CA GLN A 487 18.17 78.89 -10.23
C GLN A 487 17.84 77.70 -11.13
N LEU A 488 17.90 77.87 -12.44
CA LEU A 488 17.65 76.81 -13.42
C LEU A 488 18.68 75.68 -13.31
N ASN A 489 19.96 76.01 -13.07
CA ASN A 489 21.01 75.03 -12.83
C ASN A 489 20.76 74.22 -11.55
N THR A 490 20.41 74.88 -10.44
CA THR A 490 20.03 74.21 -9.18
C THR A 490 18.83 73.29 -9.38
N GLY A 491 17.78 73.76 -10.09
CA GLY A 491 16.61 72.94 -10.40
C GLY A 491 16.94 71.70 -11.22
N ALA A 492 17.81 71.83 -12.23
CA ALA A 492 18.24 70.71 -13.05
C ALA A 492 19.10 69.69 -12.26
N GLN A 493 19.99 70.15 -11.37
CA GLN A 493 20.76 69.25 -10.50
C GLN A 493 19.89 68.52 -9.48
N ASN A 494 18.87 69.19 -8.93
CA ASN A 494 17.89 68.55 -8.06
C ASN A 494 17.08 67.48 -8.81
N LEU A 495 16.70 67.74 -10.07
CA LEU A 495 16.02 66.76 -10.92
C LEU A 495 16.89 65.51 -11.14
N VAL A 496 18.17 65.69 -11.49
CA VAL A 496 19.12 64.59 -11.67
C VAL A 496 19.33 63.81 -10.37
N SER A 497 19.43 64.47 -9.22
CA SER A 497 19.62 63.80 -7.93
C SER A 497 18.43 62.91 -7.55
N ASN A 498 17.20 63.34 -7.84
CA ASN A 498 15.98 62.56 -7.55
C ASN A 498 15.77 61.40 -8.54
N ASN A 499 16.36 61.47 -9.73
CA ASN A 499 16.24 60.45 -10.77
C ASN A 499 16.91 59.11 -10.43
N ALA A 500 17.87 59.10 -9.49
CA ALA A 500 18.53 57.87 -9.04
C ALA A 500 17.55 56.88 -8.39
N GLN A 501 16.65 57.38 -7.52
CA GLN A 501 15.63 56.55 -6.87
C GLN A 501 14.60 56.03 -7.88
N LEU A 502 14.19 56.87 -8.84
CA LEU A 502 13.24 56.48 -9.89
C LEU A 502 13.83 55.36 -10.77
N THR A 503 15.09 55.48 -11.16
CA THR A 503 15.80 54.45 -11.96
C THR A 503 15.89 53.13 -11.20
N ALA A 504 16.29 53.18 -9.92
CA ALA A 504 16.37 51.98 -9.08
C ALA A 504 15.00 51.32 -8.88
N GLY A 505 13.94 52.11 -8.65
CA GLY A 505 12.58 51.62 -8.51
C GLY A 505 12.06 50.94 -9.78
N ALA A 506 12.27 51.54 -10.94
CA ALA A 506 11.87 50.96 -12.22
C ALA A 506 12.64 49.66 -12.53
N ALA A 507 13.95 49.61 -12.26
CA ALA A 507 14.75 48.40 -12.41
C ALA A 507 14.31 47.27 -11.47
N LYS A 508 13.95 47.60 -10.21
CA LYS A 508 13.42 46.63 -9.24
C LYS A 508 12.06 46.08 -9.67
N LEU A 509 11.18 46.93 -10.19
CA LEU A 509 9.89 46.51 -10.75
C LEU A 509 10.09 45.57 -11.95
N ALA A 510 10.97 45.92 -12.89
CA ALA A 510 11.29 45.07 -14.04
C ALA A 510 11.84 43.70 -13.59
N THR A 511 12.78 43.68 -12.65
CA THR A 511 13.34 42.44 -12.09
C THR A 511 12.27 41.58 -11.43
N GLY A 512 11.43 42.17 -10.57
CA GLY A 512 10.35 41.46 -9.89
C GLY A 512 9.31 40.90 -10.85
N ALA A 513 8.93 41.66 -11.89
CA ALA A 513 8.01 41.21 -12.92
C ALA A 513 8.61 40.07 -13.77
N ASN A 514 9.89 40.16 -14.14
CA ASN A 514 10.60 39.08 -14.84
C ASN A 514 10.65 37.80 -13.99
N GLN A 515 10.91 37.92 -12.69
CA GLN A 515 10.94 36.75 -11.79
C GLN A 515 9.56 36.14 -11.58
N LEU A 516 8.51 36.96 -11.46
CA LEU A 516 7.13 36.48 -11.44
C LEU A 516 6.80 35.74 -12.73
N ASN A 517 7.20 36.26 -13.88
CA ASN A 517 6.97 35.62 -15.18
C ASN A 517 7.62 34.24 -15.30
N GLN A 518 8.85 34.09 -14.80
CA GLN A 518 9.56 32.80 -14.77
C GLN A 518 8.85 31.78 -13.85
N ASN A 519 8.39 32.21 -12.67
CA ASN A 519 7.69 31.32 -11.74
C ASN A 519 6.29 30.94 -12.24
N SER A 520 5.63 31.84 -12.96
CA SER A 520 4.35 31.59 -13.63
C SER A 520 4.43 30.43 -14.62
N ALA A 521 5.54 30.26 -15.35
CA ALA A 521 5.75 29.11 -16.24
C ALA A 521 5.75 27.78 -15.48
N LYS A 522 6.41 27.71 -14.32
CA LYS A 522 6.42 26.52 -13.45
C LYS A 522 5.04 26.19 -12.90
N LEU A 523 4.26 27.22 -12.55
CA LEU A 523 2.90 27.05 -12.06
C LEU A 523 1.98 26.46 -13.14
N LEU A 524 2.12 26.92 -14.39
CA LEU A 524 1.38 26.39 -15.53
C LEU A 524 1.73 24.92 -15.77
N GLU A 525 3.02 24.57 -15.75
CA GLU A 525 3.49 23.19 -15.88
C GLU A 525 2.93 22.27 -14.78
N GLY A 526 3.01 22.70 -13.51
CA GLY A 526 2.48 21.94 -12.38
C GLY A 526 0.98 21.69 -12.48
N SER A 527 0.20 22.66 -12.98
CA SER A 527 -1.23 22.47 -13.22
C SER A 527 -1.52 21.43 -14.31
N GLY A 528 -0.68 21.37 -15.36
CA GLY A 528 -0.76 20.36 -16.42
C GLY A 528 -0.40 18.96 -15.92
N GLN A 529 0.59 18.86 -15.03
CA GLN A 529 0.92 17.60 -14.35
C GLN A 529 -0.24 17.09 -13.50
N LEU A 530 -0.97 17.99 -12.81
CA LEU A 530 -2.14 17.65 -12.00
C LEU A 530 -3.25 17.03 -12.86
N ALA A 531 -3.58 17.65 -14.00
CA ALA A 531 -4.54 17.12 -14.96
C ALA A 531 -4.11 15.75 -15.53
N THR A 532 -2.83 15.61 -15.86
CA THR A 532 -2.26 14.35 -16.36
C THR A 532 -2.37 13.23 -15.32
N GLY A 533 -1.96 13.50 -14.07
CA GLY A 533 -2.03 12.54 -12.97
C GLY A 533 -3.47 12.11 -12.65
N ALA A 534 -4.42 13.05 -12.68
CA ALA A 534 -5.84 12.76 -12.52
C ALA A 534 -6.36 11.84 -13.64
N GLY A 535 -5.93 12.06 -14.88
CA GLY A 535 -6.21 11.16 -16.00
C GLY A 535 -5.64 9.75 -15.81
N GLN A 536 -4.43 9.64 -15.27
CA GLN A 536 -3.82 8.34 -14.94
C GLN A 536 -4.59 7.59 -13.85
N ILE A 537 -5.02 8.28 -12.80
CA ILE A 537 -5.84 7.69 -11.71
C ILE A 537 -7.18 7.21 -12.28
N SER A 538 -7.83 8.00 -13.14
CA SER A 538 -9.07 7.59 -13.80
C SER A 538 -8.89 6.30 -14.61
N ASN A 539 -7.87 6.26 -15.48
CA ASN A 539 -7.58 5.09 -16.30
C ASN A 539 -7.28 3.84 -15.45
N GLY A 540 -6.44 3.97 -14.42
CA GLY A 540 -6.12 2.88 -13.50
C GLY A 540 -7.34 2.40 -12.72
N SER A 541 -8.20 3.31 -12.28
CA SER A 541 -9.45 2.97 -11.59
C SER A 541 -10.40 2.19 -12.50
N THR A 542 -10.53 2.58 -13.77
CA THR A 542 -11.32 1.84 -14.76
C THR A 542 -10.75 0.44 -15.04
N GLN A 543 -9.43 0.29 -15.09
CA GLN A 543 -8.80 -1.03 -15.21
C GLN A 543 -9.09 -1.92 -13.99
N LEU A 544 -8.94 -1.39 -12.77
CA LEU A 544 -9.28 -2.14 -11.55
C LEU A 544 -10.78 -2.47 -11.49
N ALA A 545 -11.67 -1.55 -11.89
CA ALA A 545 -13.11 -1.80 -11.92
C ALA A 545 -13.45 -2.96 -12.87
N THR A 546 -12.80 -3.00 -14.04
CA THR A 546 -12.90 -4.11 -14.99
C THR A 546 -12.42 -5.43 -14.39
N GLY A 547 -11.29 -5.40 -13.66
CA GLY A 547 -10.79 -6.56 -12.92
C GLY A 547 -11.75 -7.03 -11.82
N ALA A 548 -12.34 -6.10 -11.06
CA ALA A 548 -13.33 -6.39 -10.03
C ALA A 548 -14.60 -7.02 -10.63
N ASN A 549 -15.08 -6.52 -11.77
CA ASN A 549 -16.21 -7.12 -12.51
C ASN A 549 -15.90 -8.54 -13.02
N THR A 550 -14.66 -8.77 -13.48
CA THR A 550 -14.19 -10.11 -13.86
C THR A 550 -14.18 -11.06 -12.66
N LEU A 551 -13.68 -10.58 -11.51
CA LEU A 551 -13.69 -11.33 -10.26
C LEU A 551 -15.13 -11.64 -9.80
N THR A 552 -16.04 -10.66 -9.82
CA THR A 552 -17.48 -10.86 -9.54
C THR A 552 -18.05 -11.98 -10.41
N THR A 553 -17.70 -11.99 -11.70
CA THR A 553 -18.16 -13.03 -12.65
C THR A 553 -17.64 -14.40 -12.25
N GLY A 554 -16.34 -14.53 -11.98
CA GLY A 554 -15.72 -15.79 -11.55
C GLY A 554 -16.28 -16.32 -10.22
N ILE A 555 -16.54 -15.42 -9.26
CA ILE A 555 -17.20 -15.78 -8.00
C ILE A 555 -18.63 -16.25 -8.24
N GLY A 556 -19.35 -15.64 -9.20
CA GLY A 556 -20.65 -16.13 -9.64
C GLY A 556 -20.60 -17.58 -10.15
N THR A 557 -19.56 -17.93 -10.92
CA THR A 557 -19.33 -19.31 -11.38
C THR A 557 -19.07 -20.26 -10.20
N LEU A 558 -18.22 -19.85 -9.25
CA LEU A 558 -17.95 -20.61 -8.02
C LEU A 558 -19.23 -20.85 -7.22
N GLN A 559 -20.04 -19.81 -7.02
CA GLN A 559 -21.30 -19.87 -6.30
C GLN A 559 -22.27 -20.88 -6.96
N ASN A 560 -22.40 -20.84 -8.28
CA ASN A 560 -23.22 -21.80 -9.02
C ASN A 560 -22.72 -23.25 -8.86
N GLY A 561 -21.40 -23.45 -8.93
CA GLY A 561 -20.79 -24.77 -8.72
C GLY A 561 -21.01 -25.30 -7.30
N ALA A 562 -20.84 -24.45 -6.29
CA ALA A 562 -21.07 -24.78 -4.89
C ALA A 562 -22.55 -25.10 -4.62
N SER A 563 -23.49 -24.38 -5.23
CA SER A 563 -24.92 -24.65 -5.13
C SER A 563 -25.30 -25.97 -5.80
N THR A 564 -24.69 -26.29 -6.93
CA THR A 564 -24.86 -27.58 -7.61
C THR A 564 -24.37 -28.72 -6.72
N LEU A 565 -23.19 -28.56 -6.09
CA LEU A 565 -22.64 -29.53 -5.15
C LEU A 565 -23.53 -29.71 -3.91
N ALA A 566 -24.00 -28.63 -3.30
CA ALA A 566 -24.92 -28.67 -2.16
C ALA A 566 -26.20 -29.45 -2.49
N THR A 567 -26.78 -29.17 -3.67
CA THR A 567 -27.97 -29.88 -4.17
C THR A 567 -27.70 -31.37 -4.34
N GLY A 568 -26.59 -31.75 -4.98
CA GLY A 568 -26.21 -33.15 -5.19
C GLY A 568 -25.94 -33.91 -3.88
N LEU A 569 -25.37 -33.25 -2.87
CA LEU A 569 -25.16 -33.81 -1.53
C LEU A 569 -26.48 -33.97 -0.77
N GLY A 570 -27.41 -33.03 -0.93
CA GLY A 570 -28.79 -33.16 -0.42
C GLY A 570 -29.50 -34.38 -1.00
N GLU A 571 -29.41 -34.58 -2.31
CA GLU A 571 -29.96 -35.78 -2.97
C GLU A 571 -29.26 -37.07 -2.50
N ALA A 572 -27.94 -37.05 -2.34
CA ALA A 572 -27.18 -38.18 -1.83
C ALA A 572 -27.61 -38.57 -0.41
N LYS A 573 -27.85 -37.58 0.47
CA LYS A 573 -28.40 -37.80 1.82
C LYS A 573 -29.75 -38.50 1.76
N THR A 574 -30.66 -38.06 0.89
CA THR A 574 -31.98 -38.68 0.71
C THR A 574 -31.86 -40.11 0.19
N LYS A 575 -30.99 -40.36 -0.80
CA LYS A 575 -30.77 -41.69 -1.39
C LYS A 575 -30.07 -42.67 -0.44
N LEU A 576 -29.17 -42.19 0.41
CA LEU A 576 -28.50 -43.00 1.43
C LEU A 576 -29.48 -43.50 2.50
N ALA A 577 -30.51 -42.71 2.80
CA ALA A 577 -31.61 -43.11 3.66
C ALA A 577 -32.55 -44.16 3.02
N THR A 578 -32.46 -44.40 1.70
CA THR A 578 -33.44 -45.23 0.96
C THR A 578 -32.92 -46.54 0.39
N ASN A 579 -31.63 -46.89 0.43
CA ASN A 579 -31.14 -48.07 -0.32
C ASN A 579 -30.53 -49.24 0.47
N GLN A 580 -30.96 -50.41 0.01
CA GLN A 580 -30.95 -51.74 0.60
C GLN A 580 -29.62 -52.48 0.40
N THR A 581 -29.33 -53.40 1.31
CA THR A 581 -28.24 -54.38 1.19
C THR A 581 -28.51 -55.37 0.04
N LYS A 582 -27.45 -55.77 -0.68
CA LYS A 582 -27.51 -56.80 -1.73
C LYS A 582 -28.05 -58.13 -1.16
N GLN A 583 -28.97 -58.77 -1.87
CA GLN A 583 -29.69 -59.99 -1.46
C GLN A 583 -28.78 -61.18 -1.10
N THR A 584 -27.60 -61.28 -1.73
CA THR A 584 -26.61 -62.33 -1.46
C THR A 584 -25.90 -62.20 -0.10
N ASN A 585 -25.76 -60.97 0.42
CA ASN A 585 -25.22 -60.76 1.76
C ASN A 585 -26.30 -61.07 2.81
N ALA A 586 -27.56 -60.70 2.54
CA ALA A 586 -28.71 -60.95 3.41
C ALA A 586 -28.92 -62.43 3.77
N GLU A 587 -28.77 -63.35 2.80
CA GLU A 587 -28.90 -64.79 3.07
C GLU A 587 -27.80 -65.34 3.99
N LYS A 588 -26.54 -64.93 3.79
CA LYS A 588 -25.41 -65.36 4.63
C LYS A 588 -25.45 -64.75 6.03
N ILE A 589 -26.05 -63.57 6.20
CA ILE A 589 -26.30 -62.95 7.52
C ILE A 589 -27.43 -63.66 8.25
N ALA A 590 -28.48 -64.08 7.55
CA ALA A 590 -29.63 -64.74 8.15
C ALA A 590 -29.31 -66.16 8.66
N LYS A 591 -28.23 -66.78 8.17
CA LYS A 591 -27.77 -68.13 8.57
C LYS A 591 -26.23 -68.16 8.70
N PRO A 592 -25.65 -67.44 9.66
CA PRO A 592 -24.20 -67.19 9.70
C PRO A 592 -23.39 -68.39 10.21
N LEU A 593 -24.06 -69.41 10.75
CA LEU A 593 -23.44 -70.56 11.38
C LEU A 593 -23.93 -71.87 10.76
N LYS A 594 -22.97 -72.70 10.33
CA LYS A 594 -23.20 -74.08 9.93
C LYS A 594 -22.74 -75.02 11.04
N LEU A 595 -23.47 -76.12 11.21
CA LEU A 595 -23.05 -77.23 12.05
C LEU A 595 -22.57 -78.37 11.16
N THR A 596 -21.51 -79.05 11.58
CA THR A 596 -21.09 -80.32 10.98
C THR A 596 -21.15 -81.41 12.04
N HIS A 597 -22.03 -82.39 11.83
CA HIS A 597 -22.19 -83.55 12.69
C HIS A 597 -21.28 -84.70 12.22
N THR A 598 -20.68 -85.42 13.16
CA THR A 598 -19.99 -86.68 12.89
C THR A 598 -20.43 -87.70 13.92
N ASP A 599 -20.80 -88.90 13.48
CA ASP A 599 -20.95 -90.06 14.36
C ASP A 599 -20.11 -91.20 13.81
N LYS A 600 -19.42 -91.91 14.70
CA LYS A 600 -18.51 -93.03 14.35
C LYS A 600 -19.09 -94.39 14.74
N ASP A 601 -20.24 -94.41 15.41
CA ASP A 601 -20.93 -95.61 15.85
C ASP A 601 -21.94 -96.04 14.79
N ASN A 602 -22.07 -97.35 14.58
CA ASN A 602 -23.01 -97.90 13.59
C ASN A 602 -24.36 -98.20 14.24
N SER A 603 -25.16 -97.16 14.48
CA SER A 603 -26.49 -97.31 15.10
C SER A 603 -27.50 -96.30 14.56
N PRO A 604 -27.81 -96.36 13.26
CA PRO A 604 -28.64 -95.34 12.61
C PRO A 604 -30.08 -95.29 13.16
N GLU A 605 -30.59 -96.43 13.65
CA GLU A 605 -31.98 -96.58 14.06
C GLU A 605 -32.13 -96.73 15.59
N ASN A 606 -33.21 -96.18 16.13
CA ASN A 606 -33.58 -96.32 17.55
C ASN A 606 -33.62 -97.79 18.00
N GLY A 607 -34.10 -98.68 17.11
CA GLY A 607 -34.16 -100.12 17.37
C GLY A 607 -32.78 -100.74 17.63
N VAL A 608 -31.74 -100.30 16.91
CA VAL A 608 -30.37 -100.78 17.08
C VAL A 608 -29.78 -100.26 18.40
N GLY A 609 -29.97 -98.97 18.70
CA GLY A 609 -29.49 -98.37 19.95
C GLY A 609 -30.14 -98.93 21.23
N MET A 610 -31.39 -99.40 21.14
CA MET A 610 -32.14 -99.97 22.27
C MET A 610 -32.00 -101.50 22.39
N ALA A 611 -31.50 -102.19 21.37
CA ALA A 611 -31.37 -103.65 21.36
C ALA A 611 -30.53 -104.22 22.51
N PRO A 612 -29.35 -103.68 22.89
CA PRO A 612 -28.59 -104.16 24.05
C PRO A 612 -29.42 -104.31 25.34
N TYR A 613 -30.29 -103.32 25.59
CA TYR A 613 -31.19 -103.31 26.71
C TYR A 613 -32.31 -104.34 26.55
N MET A 614 -33.03 -104.31 25.42
CA MET A 614 -34.17 -105.21 25.19
C MET A 614 -33.77 -106.68 25.14
N MET A 615 -32.61 -107.01 24.57
CA MET A 615 -32.05 -108.35 24.57
C MET A 615 -31.75 -108.83 25.98
N SER A 616 -31.12 -107.99 26.81
CA SER A 616 -30.82 -108.33 28.20
C SER A 616 -32.10 -108.58 29.01
N VAL A 617 -33.13 -107.74 28.80
CA VAL A 617 -34.44 -107.92 29.46
C VAL A 617 -35.10 -109.22 29.01
N ALA A 618 -35.14 -109.50 27.71
CA ALA A 618 -35.76 -110.69 27.16
C ALA A 618 -35.14 -111.98 27.73
N LEU A 619 -33.80 -112.06 27.79
CA LEU A 619 -33.08 -113.21 28.34
C LEU A 619 -33.34 -113.39 29.84
N PHE A 620 -33.37 -112.31 30.63
CA PHE A 620 -33.62 -112.42 32.07
C PHE A 620 -35.08 -112.82 32.36
N VAL A 621 -36.04 -112.28 31.58
CA VAL A 621 -37.45 -112.68 31.65
C VAL A 621 -37.60 -114.16 31.28
N GLY A 622 -36.91 -114.62 30.23
CA GLY A 622 -36.87 -116.03 29.82
C GLY A 622 -36.38 -116.95 30.94
N ALA A 623 -35.30 -116.56 31.61
CA ALA A 623 -34.78 -117.25 32.79
C ALA A 623 -35.78 -117.34 33.96
N VAL A 624 -36.47 -116.23 34.27
CA VAL A 624 -37.52 -116.18 35.32
C VAL A 624 -38.72 -117.05 34.95
N ALA A 625 -39.24 -116.89 33.73
CA ALA A 625 -40.39 -117.65 33.25
C ALA A 625 -40.11 -119.16 33.25
N THR A 626 -38.95 -119.57 32.73
CA THR A 626 -38.51 -120.98 32.70
C THR A 626 -38.52 -121.59 34.10
N ASN A 627 -37.98 -120.88 35.08
CA ASN A 627 -37.89 -121.36 36.46
C ASN A 627 -39.22 -121.32 37.22
N MET A 628 -40.16 -120.46 36.81
CA MET A 628 -41.51 -120.46 37.35
C MET A 628 -42.36 -121.60 36.80
N ILE A 629 -42.23 -121.91 35.51
CA ILE A 629 -42.98 -122.97 34.83
C ILE A 629 -42.41 -124.35 35.21
N ILE A 630 -41.08 -124.52 35.16
CA ILE A 630 -40.39 -125.79 35.40
C ILE A 630 -39.93 -125.88 36.87
N SER A 631 -40.87 -126.20 37.76
CA SER A 631 -40.60 -126.28 39.20
C SER A 631 -39.92 -127.60 39.66
N GLY A 632 -39.83 -128.63 38.81
CA GLY A 632 -39.21 -129.94 39.09
C GLY A 632 -38.36 -130.49 37.92
N THR A 633 -37.99 -131.77 37.96
CA THR A 633 -37.39 -132.48 36.81
C THR A 633 -38.49 -132.79 35.78
N LEU A 634 -38.19 -132.67 34.48
CA LEU A 634 -39.18 -132.98 33.43
C LEU A 634 -39.56 -134.48 33.39
N SER A 635 -38.65 -135.37 33.78
CA SER A 635 -38.92 -136.81 33.90
C SER A 635 -39.80 -137.17 35.10
N GLY A 636 -40.01 -136.25 36.05
CA GLY A 636 -40.65 -136.53 37.33
C GLY A 636 -39.78 -137.34 38.30
N GLU A 637 -38.58 -137.77 37.90
CA GLU A 637 -37.66 -138.53 38.75
C GLU A 637 -37.05 -137.67 39.85
N LYS A 638 -36.95 -138.25 41.06
CA LYS A 638 -36.25 -137.62 42.18
C LYS A 638 -34.75 -137.85 42.07
N ALA A 639 -33.96 -136.76 42.09
CA ALA A 639 -32.51 -136.82 42.06
C ALA A 639 -31.95 -137.54 43.31
N LYS A 640 -31.12 -138.56 43.12
CA LYS A 640 -30.55 -139.37 44.21
C LYS A 640 -29.30 -138.73 44.83
N HIS A 641 -28.48 -138.05 44.01
CA HIS A 641 -27.27 -137.37 44.45
C HIS A 641 -27.24 -135.89 44.03
N ARG A 642 -26.36 -135.10 44.68
CA ARG A 642 -26.13 -133.68 44.37
C ARG A 642 -25.84 -133.45 42.89
N ARG A 643 -25.02 -134.35 42.32
CA ARG A 643 -24.59 -134.30 40.93
C ARG A 643 -25.77 -134.49 39.98
N ASP A 644 -26.68 -135.42 40.29
CA ASP A 644 -27.87 -135.68 39.47
C ASP A 644 -28.82 -134.48 39.45
N TYR A 645 -29.00 -133.81 40.60
CA TYR A 645 -29.83 -132.59 40.67
C TYR A 645 -29.23 -131.44 39.86
N LEU A 646 -27.92 -131.21 40.03
CA LEU A 646 -27.20 -130.17 39.31
C LEU A 646 -27.19 -130.45 37.80
N LEU A 647 -26.81 -131.66 37.39
CA LEU A 647 -26.77 -132.06 35.97
C LEU A 647 -28.16 -132.06 35.35
N GLY A 648 -29.20 -132.44 36.08
CA GLY A 648 -30.58 -132.37 35.59
C GLY A 648 -31.05 -130.93 35.35
N ARG A 649 -30.74 -130.01 36.27
CA ARG A 649 -31.03 -128.58 36.08
C ARG A 649 -30.18 -127.96 34.98
N LEU A 650 -28.91 -128.32 34.88
CA LEU A 650 -28.03 -127.90 33.80
C LEU A 650 -28.50 -128.41 32.44
N ALA A 651 -28.93 -129.66 32.35
CA ALA A 651 -29.42 -130.24 31.09
C ALA A 651 -30.70 -129.53 30.62
N VAL A 652 -31.69 -129.36 31.50
CA VAL A 652 -32.96 -128.73 31.12
C VAL A 652 -32.82 -127.22 30.95
N ASN A 653 -32.38 -126.52 32.00
CA ASN A 653 -32.31 -125.06 31.95
C ASN A 653 -31.17 -124.58 31.06
N GLY A 654 -30.08 -125.34 30.91
CA GLY A 654 -29.00 -125.00 29.98
C GLY A 654 -29.41 -125.16 28.52
N VAL A 655 -30.16 -126.20 28.14
CA VAL A 655 -30.72 -126.32 26.78
C VAL A 655 -31.71 -125.18 26.50
N ILE A 656 -32.55 -124.82 27.48
CA ILE A 656 -33.48 -123.69 27.33
C ILE A 656 -32.71 -122.36 27.23
N ALA A 657 -31.63 -122.16 28.00
CA ALA A 657 -30.78 -120.97 27.90
C ALA A 657 -30.12 -120.84 26.52
N VAL A 658 -29.65 -121.94 25.93
CA VAL A 658 -29.13 -121.93 24.55
C VAL A 658 -30.25 -121.62 23.57
N GLY A 659 -31.42 -122.25 23.73
CA GLY A 659 -32.58 -122.03 22.87
C GLY A 659 -33.09 -120.59 22.90
N GLU A 660 -33.29 -120.01 24.07
CA GLU A 660 -33.70 -118.61 24.22
C GLU A 660 -32.63 -117.65 23.69
N GLY A 661 -31.35 -117.95 23.91
CA GLY A 661 -30.24 -117.16 23.39
C GLY A 661 -30.22 -117.12 21.86
N ILE A 662 -30.39 -118.27 21.20
CA ILE A 662 -30.52 -118.36 19.73
C ILE A 662 -31.76 -117.61 19.26
N LEU A 663 -32.91 -117.79 19.91
CA LEU A 663 -34.16 -117.13 19.51
C LEU A 663 -34.08 -115.61 19.65
N VAL A 664 -33.49 -115.10 20.73
CA VAL A 664 -33.29 -113.65 20.93
C VAL A 664 -32.31 -113.11 19.87
N TYR A 665 -31.23 -113.83 19.58
CA TYR A 665 -30.29 -113.48 18.51
C TYR A 665 -30.96 -113.42 17.14
N LEU A 666 -31.76 -114.43 16.77
CA LEU A 666 -32.49 -114.43 15.50
C LEU A 666 -33.59 -113.34 15.46
N ALA A 667 -34.29 -113.11 16.57
CA ALA A 667 -35.37 -112.13 16.63
C ALA A 667 -34.86 -110.71 16.33
N VAL A 668 -33.70 -110.32 16.85
CA VAL A 668 -33.13 -108.99 16.53
C VAL A 668 -32.65 -108.89 15.09
N HIS A 669 -32.18 -109.98 14.47
CA HIS A 669 -31.83 -110.02 13.04
C HIS A 669 -33.04 -109.90 12.13
N VAL A 670 -34.18 -110.50 12.50
CA VAL A 670 -35.45 -110.33 11.78
C VAL A 670 -35.91 -108.87 11.79
N LEU A 671 -35.56 -108.11 12.84
CA LEU A 671 -35.81 -106.68 12.94
C LEU A 671 -34.78 -105.83 12.17
N GLY A 672 -33.86 -106.45 11.42
CA GLY A 672 -32.86 -105.77 10.60
C GLY A 672 -31.62 -105.30 11.36
N LEU A 673 -31.41 -105.77 12.60
CA LEU A 673 -30.19 -105.46 13.34
C LEU A 673 -29.01 -106.26 12.77
N SER A 674 -27.95 -105.54 12.36
CA SER A 674 -26.63 -106.09 12.05
C SER A 674 -25.64 -105.55 13.07
N ALA A 675 -24.89 -106.42 13.73
CA ALA A 675 -23.90 -106.01 14.71
C ALA A 675 -22.53 -105.74 14.06
N ASN A 676 -21.76 -104.80 14.63
CA ASN A 676 -20.37 -104.58 14.25
C ASN A 676 -19.51 -105.84 14.41
N HIS A 677 -19.82 -106.66 15.41
CA HIS A 677 -19.09 -107.88 15.77
C HIS A 677 -20.04 -109.07 15.90
N GLU A 678 -20.57 -109.54 14.77
CA GLU A 678 -21.66 -110.52 14.68
C GLU A 678 -21.40 -111.84 15.43
N PHE A 679 -20.23 -112.45 15.25
CA PHE A 679 -19.88 -113.69 15.96
C PHE A 679 -19.71 -113.48 17.47
N ALA A 680 -19.17 -112.33 17.87
CA ALA A 680 -19.03 -111.98 19.28
C ALA A 680 -20.40 -111.74 19.91
N MET A 681 -21.32 -111.09 19.20
CA MET A 681 -22.70 -110.91 19.63
C MET A 681 -23.41 -112.24 19.86
N PHE A 682 -23.31 -113.18 18.92
CA PHE A 682 -23.89 -114.51 19.08
C PHE A 682 -23.36 -115.20 20.35
N GLY A 683 -22.03 -115.31 20.48
CA GLY A 683 -21.41 -115.95 21.65
C GLY A 683 -21.74 -115.27 22.97
N PHE A 684 -21.74 -113.93 22.99
CA PHE A 684 -22.08 -113.15 24.17
C PHE A 684 -23.57 -113.29 24.54
N THR A 685 -24.48 -113.40 23.56
CA THR A 685 -25.90 -113.66 23.80
C THR A 685 -26.10 -114.97 24.54
N ILE A 686 -25.42 -116.03 24.10
CA ILE A 686 -25.47 -117.34 24.76
C ILE A 686 -24.91 -117.26 26.19
N LEU A 687 -23.79 -116.56 26.39
CA LEU A 687 -23.21 -116.37 27.72
C LEU A 687 -24.18 -115.63 28.67
N VAL A 688 -24.79 -114.53 28.21
CA VAL A 688 -25.77 -113.76 28.99
C VAL A 688 -26.97 -114.63 29.35
N ALA A 689 -27.51 -115.39 28.40
CA ALA A 689 -28.61 -116.33 28.63
C ALA A 689 -28.26 -117.34 29.72
N PHE A 690 -27.10 -117.98 29.64
CA PHE A 690 -26.61 -118.90 30.68
C PHE A 690 -26.46 -118.21 32.04
N THR A 691 -25.85 -117.03 32.06
CA THR A 691 -25.60 -116.29 33.30
C THR A 691 -26.92 -115.98 34.01
N PHE A 692 -27.88 -115.40 33.29
CA PHE A 692 -29.19 -115.08 33.86
C PHE A 692 -29.96 -116.33 34.25
N MET A 693 -29.96 -117.36 33.41
CA MET A 693 -30.59 -118.64 33.71
C MET A 693 -30.04 -119.25 35.00
N PHE A 694 -28.72 -119.27 35.20
CA PHE A 694 -28.12 -119.87 36.40
C PHE A 694 -28.36 -119.05 37.67
N ILE A 695 -28.28 -117.72 37.59
CA ILE A 695 -28.61 -116.84 38.73
C ILE A 695 -30.05 -117.13 39.18
N VAL A 696 -30.99 -117.09 38.24
CA VAL A 696 -32.42 -117.29 38.55
C VAL A 696 -32.68 -118.71 39.03
N THR A 697 -32.08 -119.71 38.40
CA THR A 697 -32.21 -121.13 38.78
C THR A 697 -31.69 -121.36 40.20
N PHE A 698 -30.56 -120.75 40.57
CA PHE A 698 -30.01 -120.82 41.91
C PHE A 698 -30.99 -120.28 42.95
N PHE A 699 -31.47 -119.04 42.79
CA PHE A 699 -32.38 -118.42 43.77
C PHE A 699 -33.72 -119.16 43.86
N ASN A 700 -34.28 -119.59 42.73
CA ASN A 700 -35.51 -120.37 42.69
C ASN A 700 -35.32 -121.75 43.36
N THR A 701 -34.17 -122.39 43.18
CA THR A 701 -33.85 -123.66 43.85
C THR A 701 -33.70 -123.50 45.36
N TRP A 702 -33.05 -122.41 45.78
CA TRP A 702 -32.74 -122.15 47.18
C TRP A 702 -33.95 -121.76 48.00
N LEU A 703 -34.73 -120.81 47.50
CA LEU A 703 -35.83 -120.21 48.25
C LEU A 703 -37.20 -120.68 47.76
N GLY A 704 -37.28 -121.42 46.65
CA GLY A 704 -38.55 -121.80 46.01
C GLY A 704 -39.26 -120.59 45.42
N LYS A 705 -40.59 -120.54 45.56
CA LYS A 705 -41.43 -119.43 45.07
C LYS A 705 -40.96 -118.04 45.55
N PRO A 706 -40.54 -117.84 46.82
CA PRO A 706 -39.89 -116.59 47.25
C PRO A 706 -38.63 -116.20 46.47
N GLY A 707 -37.85 -117.18 45.98
CA GLY A 707 -36.67 -116.93 45.15
C GLY A 707 -37.03 -116.40 43.78
N ALA A 708 -38.05 -116.98 43.15
CA ALA A 708 -38.60 -116.45 41.90
C ALA A 708 -39.13 -115.01 42.06
N PHE A 709 -39.78 -114.72 43.20
CA PHE A 709 -40.24 -113.37 43.54
C PHE A 709 -39.08 -112.37 43.70
N LEU A 710 -37.99 -112.76 44.37
CA LEU A 710 -36.79 -111.92 44.49
C LEU A 710 -36.14 -111.64 43.13
N MET A 711 -36.10 -112.63 42.24
CA MET A 711 -35.57 -112.44 40.88
C MET A 711 -36.45 -111.52 40.04
N LEU A 712 -37.77 -111.52 40.28
CA LEU A 712 -38.65 -110.53 39.68
C LEU A 712 -38.34 -109.11 40.19
N ILE A 713 -38.16 -108.91 41.50
CA ILE A 713 -37.74 -107.59 42.04
C ILE A 713 -36.37 -107.18 41.47
N LEU A 714 -35.43 -108.12 41.38
CA LEU A 714 -34.11 -107.86 40.81
C LEU A 714 -34.22 -107.47 39.33
N LEU A 715 -35.10 -108.10 38.55
CA LEU A 715 -35.41 -107.66 37.19
C LEU A 715 -35.89 -106.20 37.19
N LEU A 716 -36.87 -105.83 38.04
CA LEU A 716 -37.39 -104.46 38.12
C LEU A 716 -36.30 -103.43 38.45
N LEU A 717 -35.43 -103.75 39.39
CA LEU A 717 -34.33 -102.88 39.80
C LEU A 717 -33.30 -102.69 38.68
N GLN A 718 -33.05 -103.74 37.90
CA GLN A 718 -32.11 -103.72 36.78
C GLN A 718 -32.61 -102.95 35.55
N LEU A 719 -33.93 -102.93 35.30
CA LEU A 719 -34.52 -102.12 34.23
C LEU A 719 -34.16 -100.63 34.40
N ALA A 720 -34.21 -100.14 35.63
CA ALA A 720 -33.84 -98.77 35.97
C ALA A 720 -32.32 -98.54 36.07
N ALA A 721 -31.58 -99.52 36.62
CA ALA A 721 -30.17 -99.35 36.93
C ALA A 721 -29.23 -99.57 35.74
N SER A 722 -29.60 -100.36 34.74
CA SER A 722 -28.69 -100.78 33.64
C SER A 722 -28.36 -99.69 32.61
N ALA A 723 -28.85 -98.46 32.79
CA ALA A 723 -28.68 -97.32 31.87
C ALA A 723 -29.13 -97.62 30.42
N GLY A 724 -30.09 -98.54 30.24
CA GLY A 724 -30.49 -99.04 28.93
C GLY A 724 -31.25 -98.03 28.07
N THR A 725 -32.18 -97.27 28.67
CA THR A 725 -33.03 -96.27 28.00
C THR A 725 -32.39 -94.88 28.01
N TYR A 726 -32.06 -94.37 29.19
CA TYR A 726 -31.41 -93.07 29.39
C TYR A 726 -29.97 -93.23 29.85
N PRO A 727 -29.10 -92.25 29.55
CA PRO A 727 -27.76 -92.15 30.11
C PRO A 727 -27.77 -92.30 31.62
N LEU A 728 -26.77 -93.00 32.16
CA LEU A 728 -26.65 -93.19 33.61
C LEU A 728 -26.63 -91.84 34.35
N ALA A 729 -26.00 -90.82 33.77
CA ALA A 729 -25.91 -89.46 34.30
C ALA A 729 -27.28 -88.79 34.54
N LEU A 730 -28.29 -89.12 33.73
CA LEU A 730 -29.64 -88.56 33.83
C LEU A 730 -30.55 -89.32 34.81
N THR A 731 -30.09 -90.46 35.33
CA THR A 731 -30.83 -91.23 36.35
C THR A 731 -30.56 -90.70 37.75
N SER A 732 -31.43 -91.01 38.71
CA SER A 732 -31.21 -90.61 40.11
C SER A 732 -29.92 -91.21 40.67
N THR A 733 -29.32 -90.51 41.64
CA THR A 733 -28.07 -90.96 42.31
C THR A 733 -28.18 -92.35 42.95
N PHE A 734 -29.40 -92.80 43.27
CA PHE A 734 -29.67 -94.16 43.72
C PHE A 734 -29.34 -95.19 42.63
N PHE A 735 -29.86 -95.00 41.40
CA PHE A 735 -29.61 -95.93 40.28
C PHE A 735 -28.16 -95.92 39.82
N GLN A 736 -27.52 -94.74 39.84
CA GLN A 736 -26.09 -94.59 39.54
C GLN A 736 -25.20 -95.46 40.46
N LYS A 737 -25.52 -95.52 41.76
CA LYS A 737 -24.73 -96.29 42.74
C LYS A 737 -24.94 -97.80 42.64
N ILE A 738 -26.14 -98.25 42.29
CA ILE A 738 -26.45 -99.69 42.21
C ILE A 738 -26.08 -100.30 40.86
N ASN A 739 -25.95 -99.49 39.79
CA ASN A 739 -25.62 -99.93 38.43
C ASN A 739 -24.45 -100.94 38.37
N PRO A 740 -23.28 -100.73 39.01
CA PRO A 740 -22.17 -101.68 38.92
C PRO A 740 -22.46 -103.06 39.53
N TRP A 741 -23.46 -103.18 40.39
CA TRP A 741 -23.78 -104.43 41.10
C TRP A 741 -24.78 -105.31 40.34
N MET A 742 -25.32 -104.80 39.23
CA MET A 742 -26.39 -105.46 38.49
C MET A 742 -25.83 -106.33 37.35
N PRO A 743 -26.20 -107.61 37.25
CA PRO A 743 -25.72 -108.47 36.15
C PRO A 743 -26.16 -107.94 34.77
N MET A 744 -27.32 -107.30 34.67
CA MET A 744 -27.82 -106.69 33.44
C MET A 744 -26.96 -105.50 32.97
N THR A 745 -26.27 -104.78 33.85
CA THR A 745 -25.36 -103.69 33.46
C THR A 745 -24.27 -104.18 32.52
N TYR A 746 -23.67 -105.32 32.85
CA TYR A 746 -22.60 -105.91 32.05
C TYR A 746 -23.14 -106.55 30.76
N ALA A 747 -24.36 -107.07 30.78
CA ALA A 747 -25.02 -107.54 29.56
C ALA A 747 -25.29 -106.36 28.60
N VAL A 748 -25.89 -105.27 29.08
CA VAL A 748 -26.18 -104.07 28.25
C VAL A 748 -24.89 -103.45 27.71
N THR A 749 -23.88 -103.27 28.56
CA THR A 749 -22.59 -102.69 28.15
C THR A 749 -21.88 -103.59 27.13
N GLY A 750 -21.86 -104.91 27.35
CA GLY A 750 -21.23 -105.85 26.45
C GLY A 750 -21.96 -105.96 25.10
N PHE A 751 -23.31 -105.95 25.13
CA PHE A 751 -24.10 -105.89 23.91
C PHE A 751 -23.87 -104.59 23.14
N ARG A 752 -23.73 -103.43 23.79
CA ARG A 752 -23.33 -102.17 23.10
C ARG A 752 -21.99 -102.32 22.40
N GLN A 753 -21.02 -102.95 23.06
CA GLN A 753 -19.69 -103.16 22.49
C GLN A 753 -19.71 -103.98 21.20
N VAL A 754 -20.47 -105.08 21.17
CA VAL A 754 -20.54 -105.95 19.98
C VAL A 754 -21.51 -105.47 18.92
N ILE A 755 -22.61 -104.81 19.30
CA ILE A 755 -23.63 -104.31 18.35
C ILE A 755 -23.16 -103.03 17.66
N SER A 756 -22.70 -102.04 18.43
CA SER A 756 -22.61 -100.66 17.94
C SER A 756 -21.21 -100.03 18.04
N LEU A 757 -20.34 -100.56 18.91
CA LEU A 757 -19.05 -99.96 19.25
C LEU A 757 -17.87 -100.83 18.78
N THR A 758 -16.86 -101.03 19.65
CA THR A 758 -15.52 -101.51 19.28
C THR A 758 -15.28 -103.01 19.50
N GLY A 759 -16.27 -103.75 20.02
CA GLY A 759 -16.18 -105.18 20.29
C GLY A 759 -15.39 -105.53 21.56
N GLN A 760 -14.98 -104.55 22.37
CA GLN A 760 -14.21 -104.76 23.59
C GLN A 760 -15.11 -105.25 24.74
N ILE A 761 -15.39 -106.55 24.79
CA ILE A 761 -16.26 -107.19 25.81
C ILE A 761 -15.51 -107.94 26.92
N GLY A 762 -14.21 -107.73 27.05
CA GLY A 762 -13.36 -108.55 27.93
C GLY A 762 -13.76 -108.46 29.41
N GLN A 763 -14.07 -107.24 29.88
CA GLN A 763 -14.46 -107.01 31.27
C GLN A 763 -15.85 -107.59 31.56
N GLU A 764 -16.81 -107.36 30.67
CA GLU A 764 -18.20 -107.79 30.78
C GLU A 764 -18.28 -109.32 30.73
N THR A 765 -17.58 -109.93 29.77
CA THR A 765 -17.47 -111.39 29.64
C THR A 765 -16.87 -112.01 30.90
N GLY A 766 -15.79 -111.43 31.43
CA GLY A 766 -15.14 -111.89 32.66
C GLY A 766 -16.09 -111.87 33.86
N ILE A 767 -16.83 -110.77 34.05
CA ILE A 767 -17.77 -110.62 35.17
C ILE A 767 -18.95 -111.59 35.04
N LEU A 768 -19.55 -111.72 33.85
CA LEU A 768 -20.67 -112.64 33.62
C LEU A 768 -20.27 -114.12 33.79
N LEU A 769 -19.06 -114.51 33.37
CA LEU A 769 -18.51 -115.84 33.62
C LEU A 769 -18.32 -116.11 35.12
N VAL A 770 -17.74 -115.15 35.86
CA VAL A 770 -17.60 -115.25 37.32
C VAL A 770 -18.96 -115.42 37.99
N LEU A 771 -19.96 -114.61 37.61
CA LEU A 771 -21.32 -114.72 38.14
C LEU A 771 -21.99 -116.06 37.79
N SER A 772 -21.78 -116.56 36.57
CA SER A 772 -22.25 -117.89 36.15
C SER A 772 -21.65 -118.99 37.02
N ILE A 773 -20.32 -119.00 37.18
CA ILE A 773 -19.60 -120.00 37.98
C ILE A 773 -20.05 -119.96 39.44
N ILE A 774 -20.13 -118.76 40.04
CA ILE A 774 -20.61 -118.59 41.42
C ILE A 774 -22.03 -119.15 41.55
N SER A 775 -22.94 -118.79 40.64
CA SER A 775 -24.33 -119.26 40.67
C SER A 775 -24.42 -120.78 40.53
N LEU A 776 -23.59 -121.40 39.69
CA LEU A 776 -23.52 -122.85 39.53
C LEU A 776 -22.99 -123.56 40.78
N VAL A 777 -21.92 -123.03 41.39
CA VAL A 777 -21.37 -123.57 42.65
C VAL A 777 -22.42 -123.49 43.76
N LEU A 778 -23.09 -122.34 43.90
CA LEU A 778 -24.15 -122.16 44.88
C LEU A 778 -25.36 -123.06 44.60
N LEU A 779 -25.75 -123.23 43.33
CA LEU A 779 -26.80 -124.16 42.91
C LEU A 779 -26.45 -125.60 43.28
N ALA A 780 -25.20 -126.03 43.09
CA ALA A 780 -24.74 -127.37 43.47
C ALA A 780 -24.81 -127.61 44.99
N LEU A 781 -24.46 -126.59 45.79
CA LEU A 781 -24.52 -126.65 47.25
C LEU A 781 -25.95 -126.76 47.78
N VAL A 782 -26.86 -125.95 47.22
CA VAL A 782 -28.27 -125.95 47.62
C VAL A 782 -29.01 -127.18 47.08
N GLY A 783 -28.72 -127.60 45.84
CA GLY A 783 -29.30 -128.77 45.20
C GLY A 783 -29.12 -130.05 46.03
N ASN A 784 -28.04 -130.13 46.82
CA ASN A 784 -27.88 -131.21 47.79
C ASN A 784 -29.00 -131.32 48.83
N LYS A 785 -29.43 -130.19 49.39
CA LYS A 785 -30.48 -130.19 50.42
C LYS A 785 -31.79 -130.67 49.80
N LYS A 786 -32.05 -130.29 48.55
CA LYS A 786 -33.24 -130.71 47.77
C LYS A 786 -33.18 -132.17 47.30
N ALA A 787 -32.00 -132.72 46.98
CA ALA A 787 -31.87 -134.13 46.61
C ALA A 787 -32.07 -135.10 47.80
N LYS A 788 -31.90 -134.60 49.04
CA LYS A 788 -32.13 -135.37 50.28
C LYS A 788 -33.53 -135.21 50.87
N SER A 789 -34.35 -134.27 50.38
CA SER A 789 -35.74 -134.01 50.81
C SER A 789 -36.72 -134.52 49.76
#